data_AF-A0A971TG60-F1
#
_entry.id   AF-A0A971TG60-F1
#
_cell.length_a   1.000
_cell.length_b   1.000
_cell.length_c   1.000
_cell.angle_alpha   90.00
_cell.angle_beta   90.00
_cell.angle_gamma   90.00
#
_symmetry.space_group_name_H-M   'P 1'
#
loop_
_entity.id
_entity.type
_entity.pdbx_description
1 polymer ?
#
loop_
_entity_poly.entity_id
_entity_poly.type
_entity_poly.pdbx_seq_one_letter_code
_entity_poly.pdbx_strand_id
1 'polypeptide(L)'
;MARWLTCSVAVFVACGSAVWAGQAEELPIRMCRQRVEVSGVGGDARVEVMPLYRGAKWAITSRWDDNPTAADLKMGELLGRYGQKGTFYVVGGGLGAEAEKTLIAGGHAVQSHTLTHAGGPGSVYNKTWEEYLKSRIDIEARTDVPVNALAFPGNGFVYAPMPEFHWAIYRVLRRCGYVHAAWSGGPFPEGMEGLSGNLELPGDGHPIEPWFGQRFGDESQRRVEPNLSFCTHAWAYENYNKWEMLEEQIKSHSHLEDCWYCTQSEYGSYRFQREYGEIENIGHEGGTLSFELARPSVLDAGASVPLTLEVTGVVAGAARVAVDGQAVEADRRSETSLVFSVPYPVCDGMLPELIDAVYVKDEPVASTDFPSLSGAIRLSDDERQLRLELVNGGEAIEDVVVTYRLPLAAEPPVVRREWGSVAGQSTLRDAVDVRWVDRSFGSVDYPTLLAAQVDFTAEGRRGRLYVAGYHNVAPVDAPGWYPAGNFLVLSPSAGRSLGGSVIRAACGEPDGVYELADGARLSWQACPAAEGNSREYVGFEGECLFTSLVDSPKAQEAKVLCLGSRAIWINGRVAENDQTVALKEGANRVVVLSTGGFYWRLRSAADGRRLEGLRYSPPVDSERVVTVGQDGPYRMFVTDWLICGPFPNPGARPVKQGFDVDYLVAAGGEAKVEANAGERITWNEKQYGWTRLGADEHGSVDLMGLEPIKALEFPNDVLVYAGCVIRSKRAQTVRIGIGSDDGYKLYVNHELVRVERAFRGAQPDQEVFAVTLREGDNVVLLKIDQDFGQYNFFFTLTSPTFEALEVAGFLPGL
;
A
#
# COMPACT_ATOMS: atom_id res chain seq x y z
N MET A 1 20.97 9.94 -21.61
CA MET A 1 19.92 8.94 -21.35
C MET A 1 18.55 9.60 -21.41
N ALA A 2 18.15 10.08 -22.59
CA ALA A 2 16.85 10.71 -22.83
C ALA A 2 16.13 9.87 -23.89
N ARG A 3 15.33 8.88 -23.48
CA ARG A 3 14.54 8.02 -24.38
C ARG A 3 13.49 7.14 -23.66
N TRP A 4 12.73 7.68 -22.71
CA TRP A 4 11.58 6.95 -22.11
C TRP A 4 10.40 7.87 -21.71
N LEU A 5 10.18 8.98 -22.44
CA LEU A 5 9.05 9.89 -22.20
C LEU A 5 8.40 10.27 -23.54
N THR A 6 7.80 9.29 -24.22
CA THR A 6 6.81 9.53 -25.27
C THR A 6 6.11 8.22 -25.61
N CYS A 7 4.98 7.93 -24.94
CA CYS A 7 3.91 7.12 -25.51
C CYS A 7 2.56 7.49 -24.88
N SER A 8 1.85 8.34 -25.62
CA SER A 8 0.44 8.18 -25.99
C SER A 8 -0.64 8.47 -24.94
N VAL A 9 -0.97 9.76 -24.87
CA VAL A 9 -2.33 10.27 -24.66
C VAL A 9 -3.26 9.77 -25.79
N ALA A 10 -4.48 9.38 -25.39
CA ALA A 10 -5.72 9.14 -26.16
C ALA A 10 -5.86 7.83 -26.98
N VAL A 11 -6.82 6.98 -26.57
CA VAL A 11 -8.13 6.78 -27.24
C VAL A 11 -9.11 6.24 -26.19
N PHE A 12 -10.11 7.05 -25.83
CA PHE A 12 -11.27 6.62 -25.03
C PHE A 12 -12.24 5.83 -25.93
N VAL A 13 -12.54 4.59 -25.55
CA VAL A 13 -13.77 3.91 -25.97
C VAL A 13 -14.74 3.98 -24.80
N ALA A 14 -15.80 4.76 -24.99
CA ALA A 14 -16.88 4.90 -24.02
C ALA A 14 -17.61 3.56 -23.84
N CYS A 15 -17.40 2.90 -22.70
CA CYS A 15 -18.18 1.76 -22.25
C CYS A 15 -18.61 1.97 -20.79
N GLY A 16 -19.88 2.31 -20.57
CA GLY A 16 -20.69 1.94 -19.40
C GLY A 16 -20.39 2.52 -18.01
N SER A 17 -19.15 2.86 -17.65
CA SER A 17 -18.76 3.28 -16.29
C SER A 17 -18.86 4.79 -16.05
N ALA A 18 -19.93 5.42 -16.51
CA ALA A 18 -20.12 6.87 -16.48
C ALA A 18 -20.21 7.51 -15.07
N VAL A 19 -20.14 6.73 -13.97
CA VAL A 19 -20.31 7.26 -12.61
C VAL A 19 -19.00 7.76 -11.98
N TRP A 20 -17.83 7.33 -12.48
CA TRP A 20 -16.55 7.61 -11.80
C TRP A 20 -15.49 8.30 -12.66
N ALA A 21 -15.80 8.66 -13.91
CA ALA A 21 -14.87 9.28 -14.83
C ALA A 21 -14.79 10.81 -14.67
N GLY A 22 -13.69 11.31 -14.08
CA GLY A 22 -13.08 12.58 -14.48
C GLY A 22 -13.64 13.88 -13.91
N GLN A 23 -14.19 13.91 -12.70
CA GLN A 23 -14.55 15.18 -12.04
C GLN A 23 -14.07 15.22 -10.59
N ALA A 24 -13.47 16.36 -10.22
CA ALA A 24 -13.17 16.70 -8.85
C ALA A 24 -14.46 16.73 -8.01
N GLU A 25 -14.34 16.31 -6.76
CA GLU A 25 -15.46 16.28 -5.83
C GLU A 25 -15.48 17.58 -5.01
N GLU A 26 -16.60 18.30 -5.05
CA GLU A 26 -16.79 19.48 -4.21
C GLU A 26 -16.93 19.04 -2.75
N LEU A 27 -15.94 19.42 -1.94
CA LEU A 27 -15.95 19.18 -0.50
C LEU A 27 -16.27 20.48 0.25
N PRO A 28 -17.00 20.41 1.38
CA PRO A 28 -17.24 21.58 2.21
C PRO A 28 -15.94 22.02 2.88
N ILE A 29 -15.26 22.99 2.28
CA ILE A 29 -14.08 23.66 2.85
C ILE A 29 -14.58 24.80 3.75
N ARG A 30 -14.16 24.81 5.02
CA ARG A 30 -14.45 25.94 5.91
C ARG A 30 -13.51 27.07 5.54
N MET A 31 -14.08 28.23 5.21
CA MET A 31 -13.29 29.42 4.89
C MET A 31 -13.16 30.30 6.14
N CYS A 32 -11.95 30.83 6.39
CA CYS A 32 -11.72 31.96 7.28
C CYS A 32 -11.60 33.24 6.45
N ARG A 33 -12.06 34.37 7.01
CA ARG A 33 -12.07 35.67 6.33
C ARG A 33 -11.32 36.69 7.17
N GLN A 34 -10.40 37.43 6.55
CA GLN A 34 -9.63 38.48 7.21
C GLN A 34 -9.62 39.74 6.37
N ARG A 35 -9.80 40.89 7.01
CA ARG A 35 -9.72 42.18 6.34
C ARG A 35 -8.27 42.63 6.31
N VAL A 36 -7.79 43.01 5.12
CA VAL A 36 -6.43 43.52 4.91
C VAL A 36 -6.49 44.93 4.35
N GLU A 37 -5.70 45.82 4.94
CA GLU A 37 -5.59 47.22 4.55
C GLU A 37 -4.13 47.57 4.26
N VAL A 38 -3.87 48.11 3.08
CA VAL A 38 -2.53 48.52 2.64
C VAL A 38 -2.56 50.00 2.29
N SER A 39 -1.92 50.80 3.13
CA SER A 39 -1.83 52.25 3.00
C SER A 39 -0.55 52.66 2.25
N GLY A 40 -0.60 53.81 1.56
CA GLY A 40 0.53 54.30 0.78
C GLY A 40 0.62 53.65 -0.60
N VAL A 41 -0.53 53.44 -1.25
CA VAL A 41 -0.64 52.85 -2.59
C VAL A 41 -1.36 53.79 -3.56
N GLY A 42 -1.03 53.71 -4.84
CA GLY A 42 -1.66 54.47 -5.93
C GLY A 42 -2.89 53.76 -6.50
N GLY A 43 -3.74 54.47 -7.25
CA GLY A 43 -5.04 53.97 -7.73
C GLY A 43 -5.01 52.71 -8.62
N ASP A 44 -3.84 52.34 -9.15
CA ASP A 44 -3.59 51.16 -9.96
C ASP A 44 -3.07 49.95 -9.17
N ALA A 45 -3.04 50.05 -7.84
CA ALA A 45 -2.54 48.99 -6.96
C ALA A 45 -3.25 47.65 -7.16
N ARG A 46 -2.48 46.57 -7.13
CA ARG A 46 -2.97 45.20 -7.30
C ARG A 46 -2.38 44.30 -6.23
N VAL A 47 -3.16 43.31 -5.81
CA VAL A 47 -2.77 42.31 -4.84
C VAL A 47 -2.77 40.93 -5.50
N GLU A 48 -1.73 40.14 -5.23
CA GLU A 48 -1.61 38.76 -5.71
C GLU A 48 -1.10 37.83 -4.60
N VAL A 49 -1.57 36.59 -4.60
CA VAL A 49 -1.06 35.54 -3.71
C VAL A 49 0.26 35.01 -4.26
N MET A 50 1.31 35.08 -3.45
CA MET A 50 2.64 34.63 -3.84
C MET A 50 2.69 33.11 -4.03
N PRO A 51 3.49 32.58 -4.99
CA PRO A 51 3.60 31.14 -5.22
C PRO A 51 4.06 30.34 -4.01
N LEU A 52 4.89 30.94 -3.14
CA LEU A 52 5.46 30.35 -1.94
C LEU A 52 5.57 31.37 -0.81
N TYR A 53 5.68 30.84 0.41
CA TYR A 53 5.84 31.61 1.64
C TYR A 53 7.05 32.56 1.56
N ARG A 54 6.87 33.78 2.09
CA ARG A 54 7.84 34.90 2.10
C ARG A 54 8.38 35.28 0.72
N GLY A 55 7.68 34.91 -0.35
CA GLY A 55 8.10 35.21 -1.72
C GLY A 55 9.28 34.38 -2.20
N ALA A 56 9.58 33.25 -1.54
CA ALA A 56 10.56 32.30 -1.99
C ALA A 56 10.30 31.84 -3.44
N LYS A 57 11.37 31.47 -4.14
CA LYS A 57 11.34 30.92 -5.49
C LYS A 57 11.19 29.40 -5.48
N TRP A 58 11.82 28.73 -4.51
CA TRP A 58 11.79 27.28 -4.36
C TRP A 58 11.41 26.91 -2.92
N ALA A 59 10.63 25.84 -2.78
CA ALA A 59 10.46 25.12 -1.53
C ALA A 59 11.43 23.93 -1.54
N ILE A 60 12.19 23.76 -0.46
CA ILE A 60 13.09 22.62 -0.26
C ILE A 60 12.50 21.79 0.87
N THR A 61 12.11 20.56 0.55
CA THR A 61 11.57 19.59 1.51
C THR A 61 12.41 18.33 1.55
N SER A 62 12.18 17.48 2.53
CA SER A 62 12.68 16.11 2.55
C SER A 62 11.61 15.17 3.08
N ARG A 63 11.62 13.93 2.60
CA ARG A 63 10.72 12.86 3.04
C ARG A 63 11.53 11.67 3.55
N TRP A 64 11.07 11.05 4.62
CA TRP A 64 11.70 9.91 5.25
C TRP A 64 10.61 8.89 5.59
N ASP A 65 10.59 7.81 4.83
CA ASP A 65 9.50 6.85 4.80
C ASP A 65 9.84 5.61 5.63
N ASP A 66 8.79 4.86 5.96
CA ASP A 66 8.80 3.64 6.78
C ASP A 66 9.02 3.93 8.28
N ASN A 67 9.45 2.91 9.03
CA ASN A 67 9.63 2.97 10.48
C ASN A 67 11.05 2.64 11.00
N PRO A 68 12.17 3.04 10.36
CA PRO A 68 13.52 2.79 10.90
C PRO A 68 13.85 3.78 12.03
N THR A 69 13.20 3.65 13.19
CA THR A 69 13.19 4.63 14.30
C THR A 69 14.56 5.24 14.65
N ALA A 70 15.60 4.42 14.79
CA ALA A 70 16.93 4.93 15.15
C ALA A 70 17.56 5.79 14.03
N ALA A 71 17.38 5.38 12.77
CA ALA A 71 17.86 6.13 11.62
C ALA A 71 17.06 7.42 11.43
N ASP A 72 15.75 7.40 11.66
CA ASP A 72 14.89 8.58 11.55
C ASP A 72 15.21 9.65 12.59
N LEU A 73 15.45 9.26 13.84
CA LEU A 73 15.87 10.20 14.90
C LEU A 73 17.22 10.85 14.56
N LYS A 74 18.18 10.05 14.08
CA LYS A 74 19.48 10.54 13.60
C LYS A 74 19.34 11.48 12.39
N MET A 75 18.40 11.18 11.51
CA MET A 75 18.07 12.02 10.36
C MET A 75 17.50 13.37 10.80
N GLY A 76 16.55 13.37 11.75
CA GLY A 76 15.98 14.59 12.31
C GLY A 76 17.06 15.50 12.92
N GLU A 77 17.95 14.93 13.74
CA GLU A 77 19.08 15.67 14.30
C GLU A 77 19.99 16.27 13.20
N LEU A 78 20.32 15.49 12.17
CA LEU A 78 21.14 15.94 11.04
C LEU A 78 20.47 17.11 10.29
N LEU A 79 19.17 17.04 10.00
CA LEU A 79 18.44 18.14 9.34
C LEU A 79 18.43 19.39 10.22
N GLY A 80 18.16 19.23 11.52
CA GLY A 80 18.15 20.32 12.50
C GLY A 80 19.48 21.06 12.57
N ARG A 81 20.62 20.36 12.49
CA ARG A 81 21.97 20.97 12.47
C ARG A 81 22.18 21.98 11.34
N TYR A 82 21.46 21.83 10.22
CA TYR A 82 21.58 22.69 9.04
C TYR A 82 20.31 23.53 8.78
N GLY A 83 19.40 23.61 9.76
CA GLY A 83 18.17 24.40 9.65
C GLY A 83 17.18 23.89 8.61
N GLN A 84 17.28 22.62 8.22
CA GLN A 84 16.31 21.96 7.35
C GLN A 84 15.22 21.25 8.15
N LYS A 85 14.12 20.91 7.47
CA LYS A 85 13.01 20.15 8.04
C LYS A 85 12.77 18.88 7.22
N GLY A 86 12.27 17.84 7.88
CA GLY A 86 11.86 16.60 7.25
C GLY A 86 10.41 16.25 7.53
N THR A 87 9.84 15.45 6.63
CA THR A 87 8.53 14.82 6.80
C THR A 87 8.76 13.33 6.93
N PHE A 88 8.47 12.77 8.10
CA PHE A 88 8.62 11.36 8.41
C PHE A 88 7.28 10.65 8.17
N TYR A 89 7.19 9.87 7.11
CA TYR A 89 5.98 9.16 6.73
C TYR A 89 5.98 7.77 7.35
N VAL A 90 5.12 7.58 8.34
CA VAL A 90 5.13 6.38 9.17
C VAL A 90 4.00 5.43 8.82
N VAL A 91 4.28 4.13 8.94
CA VAL A 91 3.33 3.04 8.71
C VAL A 91 2.66 2.66 10.03
N GLY A 92 1.33 2.69 10.08
CA GLY A 92 0.53 2.15 11.18
C GLY A 92 0.99 2.59 12.57
N GLY A 93 1.49 1.63 13.37
CA GLY A 93 1.98 1.85 14.75
C GLY A 93 3.14 2.83 14.88
N GLY A 94 3.73 3.24 13.76
CA GLY A 94 4.73 4.30 13.64
C GLY A 94 6.03 4.03 14.37
N LEU A 95 6.71 5.11 14.80
CA LEU A 95 8.00 5.03 15.50
C LEU A 95 7.85 4.91 17.03
N GLY A 96 6.61 5.00 17.52
CA GLY A 96 6.29 5.20 18.93
C GLY A 96 6.18 6.69 19.29
N ALA A 97 5.24 7.03 20.18
CA ALA A 97 4.86 8.41 20.49
C ALA A 97 6.04 9.30 20.92
N GLU A 98 6.96 8.79 21.74
CA GLU A 98 8.12 9.54 22.20
C GLU A 98 9.06 9.95 21.06
N ALA A 99 9.36 9.03 20.14
CA ALA A 99 10.22 9.31 19.00
C ALA A 99 9.55 10.31 18.03
N GLU A 100 8.27 10.12 17.76
CA GLU A 100 7.49 11.01 16.89
C GLU A 100 7.39 12.43 17.48
N LYS A 101 7.09 12.55 18.78
CA LYS A 101 7.05 13.84 19.49
C LYS A 101 8.43 14.51 19.54
N THR A 102 9.52 13.73 19.61
CA THR A 102 10.89 14.25 19.51
C THR A 102 11.16 14.87 18.13
N LEU A 103 10.78 14.19 17.05
CA LEU A 103 10.91 14.72 15.69
C LEU A 103 10.10 16.01 15.49
N ILE A 104 8.85 16.01 15.97
CA ILE A 104 7.96 17.18 15.92
C ILE A 104 8.56 18.37 16.68
N ALA A 105 9.10 18.13 17.89
CA ALA A 105 9.77 19.16 18.67
C ALA A 105 11.02 19.73 17.97
N GLY A 106 11.68 18.93 17.12
CA GLY A 106 12.77 19.36 16.22
C GLY A 106 12.31 20.21 15.02
N GLY A 107 11.00 20.46 14.87
CA GLY A 107 10.42 21.22 13.75
C GLY A 107 10.15 20.36 12.52
N HIS A 108 10.17 19.04 12.65
CA HIS A 108 9.80 18.09 11.59
C HIS A 108 8.29 17.77 11.63
N ALA A 109 7.81 17.04 10.64
CA ALA A 109 6.44 16.53 10.61
C ALA A 109 6.45 15.01 10.63
N VAL A 110 5.50 14.39 11.33
CA VAL A 110 5.19 12.96 11.25
C VAL A 110 3.85 12.83 10.54
N GLN A 111 3.79 12.07 9.45
CA GLN A 111 2.66 12.03 8.50
C GLN A 111 2.41 10.59 8.03
N SER A 112 1.39 10.38 7.19
CA SER A 112 0.88 9.03 6.89
C SER A 112 1.65 8.31 5.78
N HIS A 113 2.03 7.05 6.02
CA HIS A 113 2.47 6.09 5.00
C HIS A 113 1.54 4.88 4.91
N THR A 114 0.23 5.11 5.09
CA THR A 114 -0.83 4.09 5.24
C THR A 114 -0.68 3.20 6.48
N LEU A 115 -1.65 2.31 6.75
CA LEU A 115 -1.63 1.47 7.96
C LEU A 115 -0.66 0.31 7.83
N THR A 116 -0.62 -0.33 6.68
CA THR A 116 0.11 -1.59 6.47
C THR A 116 1.12 -1.50 5.33
N HIS A 117 1.52 -0.29 4.92
CA HIS A 117 2.37 -0.05 3.75
C HIS A 117 1.72 -0.49 2.44
N ALA A 118 0.38 -0.56 2.39
CA ALA A 118 -0.31 -0.94 1.16
C ALA A 118 -0.23 0.20 0.13
N GLY A 119 0.43 -0.05 -1.00
CA GLY A 119 0.85 0.98 -1.96
C GLY A 119 -0.20 1.50 -2.95
N GLY A 120 -1.36 0.86 -3.10
CA GLY A 120 -2.33 1.30 -4.10
C GLY A 120 -3.59 0.44 -4.17
N PRO A 121 -4.49 0.72 -5.12
CA PRO A 121 -5.84 0.17 -5.18
C PRO A 121 -5.88 -1.22 -5.83
N GLY A 122 -4.77 -1.97 -5.72
CA GLY A 122 -4.89 -3.41 -5.69
C GLY A 122 -5.93 -3.83 -4.64
N SER A 123 -6.10 -3.05 -3.56
CA SER A 123 -7.11 -3.26 -2.52
C SER A 123 -8.53 -2.78 -2.86
N VAL A 124 -9.50 -3.40 -2.18
CA VAL A 124 -10.93 -3.07 -2.18
C VAL A 124 -11.16 -1.62 -1.68
N TYR A 125 -12.09 -0.84 -2.25
CA TYR A 125 -12.29 0.59 -1.87
C TYR A 125 -12.47 0.83 -0.36
N ASN A 126 -13.16 -0.04 0.39
CA ASN A 126 -13.25 0.08 1.85
C ASN A 126 -11.91 -0.15 2.54
N LYS A 127 -11.08 -1.05 2.01
CA LYS A 127 -9.73 -1.28 2.53
C LYS A 127 -8.82 -0.10 2.21
N THR A 128 -8.85 0.44 0.99
CA THR A 128 -8.15 1.69 0.67
C THR A 128 -8.63 2.83 1.57
N TRP A 129 -9.94 2.96 1.79
CA TRP A 129 -10.49 3.94 2.71
C TRP A 129 -9.94 3.78 4.14
N GLU A 130 -9.92 2.56 4.66
CA GLU A 130 -9.38 2.24 5.99
C GLU A 130 -7.89 2.56 6.09
N GLU A 131 -7.08 2.09 5.12
CA GLU A 131 -5.63 2.33 5.05
C GLU A 131 -5.27 3.82 5.17
N TYR A 132 -6.09 4.69 4.58
CA TYR A 132 -5.80 6.12 4.51
C TYR A 132 -6.39 6.89 5.69
N LEU A 133 -7.68 6.65 6.01
CA LEU A 133 -8.35 7.40 7.06
C LEU A 133 -7.88 6.96 8.45
N LYS A 134 -7.79 5.65 8.70
CA LYS A 134 -7.40 5.17 10.03
C LYS A 134 -5.94 5.53 10.34
N SER A 135 -5.05 5.47 9.34
CA SER A 135 -3.66 5.91 9.50
C SER A 135 -3.59 7.36 9.99
N ARG A 136 -4.36 8.26 9.37
CA ARG A 136 -4.50 9.64 9.82
C ARG A 136 -4.99 9.71 11.27
N ILE A 137 -6.10 9.03 11.60
CA ILE A 137 -6.68 9.06 12.95
C ILE A 137 -5.66 8.58 14.00
N ASP A 138 -5.00 7.45 13.76
CA ASP A 138 -4.05 6.83 14.68
C ASP A 138 -2.81 7.70 14.92
N ILE A 139 -2.29 8.34 13.86
CA ILE A 139 -1.11 9.23 13.98
C ILE A 139 -1.51 10.52 14.69
N GLU A 140 -2.64 11.14 14.34
CA GLU A 140 -3.10 12.37 15.00
C GLU A 140 -3.31 12.14 16.51
N ALA A 141 -4.00 11.05 16.89
CA ALA A 141 -4.24 10.72 18.29
C ALA A 141 -2.96 10.38 19.07
N ARG A 142 -1.95 9.83 18.41
CA ARG A 142 -0.68 9.49 19.06
C ARG A 142 0.27 10.69 19.23
N THR A 143 0.16 11.67 18.35
CA THR A 143 1.13 12.78 18.23
C THR A 143 0.59 14.14 18.65
N ASP A 144 -0.73 14.28 18.79
CA ASP A 144 -1.44 15.56 19.02
C ASP A 144 -1.26 16.58 17.88
N VAL A 145 -0.82 16.12 16.70
CA VAL A 145 -0.58 16.97 15.53
C VAL A 145 -1.43 16.50 14.34
N PRO A 146 -2.08 17.41 13.61
CA PRO A 146 -2.84 17.07 12.41
C PRO A 146 -2.00 16.36 11.33
N VAL A 147 -2.63 15.41 10.64
CA VAL A 147 -2.05 14.75 9.48
C VAL A 147 -2.79 15.21 8.23
N ASN A 148 -2.06 15.86 7.33
CA ASN A 148 -2.57 16.45 6.09
C ASN A 148 -1.75 16.05 4.86
N ALA A 149 -0.65 15.30 5.04
CA ALA A 149 0.21 14.82 3.98
C ALA A 149 0.34 13.29 4.05
N LEU A 150 0.58 12.69 2.88
CA LEU A 150 0.83 11.26 2.75
C LEU A 150 2.01 11.01 1.80
N ALA A 151 2.73 9.92 1.99
CA ALA A 151 3.61 9.35 0.98
C ALA A 151 2.98 8.06 0.46
N PHE A 152 2.93 7.86 -0.86
CA PHE A 152 2.42 6.60 -1.40
C PHE A 152 3.44 5.47 -1.23
N PRO A 153 3.11 4.38 -0.51
CA PRO A 153 3.99 3.22 -0.44
C PRO A 153 4.24 2.65 -1.83
N GLY A 154 5.49 2.29 -2.13
CA GLY A 154 5.89 1.70 -3.40
C GLY A 154 5.51 2.51 -4.65
N ASN A 155 5.26 3.83 -4.53
CA ASN A 155 4.77 4.67 -5.64
C ASN A 155 3.47 4.15 -6.28
N GLY A 156 2.57 3.47 -5.55
CA GLY A 156 1.43 2.82 -6.21
C GLY A 156 0.34 3.76 -6.76
N PHE A 157 0.49 5.09 -6.67
CA PHE A 157 -0.21 6.03 -7.56
C PHE A 157 0.36 6.02 -8.98
N VAL A 158 1.69 5.95 -9.18
CA VAL A 158 2.34 5.78 -10.50
C VAL A 158 1.91 4.46 -11.13
N TYR A 159 1.97 3.40 -10.35
CA TYR A 159 1.69 2.04 -10.80
C TYR A 159 0.22 1.67 -10.70
N ALA A 160 -0.67 2.65 -10.48
CA ALA A 160 -2.09 2.40 -10.48
C ALA A 160 -2.48 1.82 -11.86
N PRO A 161 -3.05 0.60 -11.89
CA PRO A 161 -3.11 -0.19 -13.11
C PRO A 161 -4.06 0.41 -14.16
N MET A 162 -4.93 1.36 -13.77
CA MET A 162 -5.96 1.95 -14.63
C MET A 162 -6.24 3.42 -14.25
N PRO A 163 -6.68 4.27 -15.19
CA PRO A 163 -6.98 5.68 -14.93
C PRO A 163 -8.02 5.92 -13.81
N GLU A 164 -9.05 5.08 -13.71
CA GLU A 164 -10.14 5.23 -12.73
C GLU A 164 -9.64 5.08 -11.28
N PHE A 165 -8.58 4.31 -11.10
CA PHE A 165 -7.94 4.11 -9.79
C PHE A 165 -7.26 5.37 -9.28
N HIS A 166 -6.67 6.17 -10.17
CA HIS A 166 -6.10 7.46 -9.78
C HIS A 166 -7.17 8.39 -9.20
N TRP A 167 -8.37 8.41 -9.81
CA TRP A 167 -9.52 9.18 -9.31
C TRP A 167 -10.13 8.64 -8.02
N ALA A 168 -10.11 7.32 -7.83
CA ALA A 168 -10.55 6.71 -6.58
C ALA A 168 -9.59 7.07 -5.44
N ILE A 169 -8.28 6.94 -5.66
CA ILE A 169 -7.24 7.35 -4.71
C ILE A 169 -7.37 8.84 -4.39
N TYR A 170 -7.47 9.69 -5.41
CA TYR A 170 -7.65 11.13 -5.26
C TYR A 170 -8.84 11.47 -4.36
N ARG A 171 -10.02 10.89 -4.63
CA ARG A 171 -11.22 11.12 -3.81
C ARG A 171 -11.05 10.61 -2.39
N VAL A 172 -10.46 9.42 -2.19
CA VAL A 172 -10.16 8.90 -0.85
C VAL A 172 -9.27 9.87 -0.10
N LEU A 173 -8.19 10.37 -0.72
CA LEU A 173 -7.30 11.36 -0.11
C LEU A 173 -8.03 12.63 0.30
N ARG A 174 -8.81 13.22 -0.64
CA ARG A 174 -9.59 14.44 -0.39
C ARG A 174 -10.62 14.25 0.72
N ARG A 175 -11.39 13.16 0.70
CA ARG A 175 -12.38 12.80 1.75
C ARG A 175 -11.71 12.54 3.09
N CYS A 176 -10.51 11.97 3.10
CA CYS A 176 -9.69 11.79 4.29
C CYS A 176 -9.05 13.09 4.80
N GLY A 177 -9.08 14.19 4.03
CA GLY A 177 -8.53 15.49 4.43
C GLY A 177 -7.03 15.68 4.16
N TYR A 178 -6.43 14.87 3.28
CA TYR A 178 -5.08 15.12 2.79
C TYR A 178 -5.08 16.27 1.76
N VAL A 179 -4.04 17.10 1.80
CA VAL A 179 -3.80 18.24 0.90
C VAL A 179 -2.46 18.13 0.16
N HIS A 180 -1.66 17.13 0.51
CA HIS A 180 -0.39 16.80 -0.13
C HIS A 180 -0.22 15.30 -0.22
N ALA A 181 0.35 14.83 -1.32
CA ALA A 181 0.79 13.46 -1.43
C ALA A 181 2.10 13.33 -2.22
N ALA A 182 3.09 12.68 -1.60
CA ALA A 182 4.43 12.50 -2.13
C ALA A 182 4.52 11.24 -3.01
N TRP A 183 5.08 11.40 -4.21
CA TRP A 183 5.33 10.35 -5.20
C TRP A 183 6.36 10.79 -6.23
N SER A 184 6.91 9.83 -6.99
CA SER A 184 7.95 10.08 -8.00
C SER A 184 7.46 10.77 -9.29
N GLY A 185 6.15 11.00 -9.44
CA GLY A 185 5.56 11.53 -10.67
C GLY A 185 5.48 13.06 -10.78
N GLY A 186 5.78 13.81 -9.71
CA GLY A 186 5.74 15.27 -9.75
C GLY A 186 4.37 15.87 -9.36
N PRO A 187 3.92 16.95 -10.03
CA PRO A 187 2.61 17.53 -9.78
C PRO A 187 1.48 16.56 -10.18
N PHE A 188 0.34 16.66 -9.50
CA PHE A 188 -0.85 15.89 -9.86
C PHE A 188 -1.38 16.28 -11.25
N PRO A 189 -2.03 15.33 -11.98
CA PRO A 189 -2.69 15.64 -13.24
C PRO A 189 -3.75 16.74 -13.11
N GLU A 190 -3.99 17.48 -14.20
CA GLU A 190 -5.07 18.46 -14.30
C GLU A 190 -6.43 17.84 -13.94
N GLY A 191 -7.26 18.55 -13.17
CA GLY A 191 -8.54 18.07 -12.64
C GLY A 191 -8.45 17.41 -11.25
N MET A 192 -7.26 17.25 -10.67
CA MET A 192 -7.06 16.76 -9.30
C MET A 192 -6.67 17.90 -8.36
N GLU A 193 -7.48 18.96 -8.37
CA GLU A 193 -7.29 20.16 -7.54
C GLU A 193 -7.24 19.82 -6.04
N GLY A 194 -6.61 20.67 -5.24
CA GLY A 194 -6.53 20.54 -3.79
C GLY A 194 -5.57 19.48 -3.27
N LEU A 195 -4.80 18.83 -4.14
CA LEU A 195 -3.64 18.00 -3.78
C LEU A 195 -2.37 18.54 -4.43
N SER A 196 -1.38 18.85 -3.61
CA SER A 196 -0.04 19.18 -4.07
C SER A 196 0.86 17.95 -4.15
N GLY A 197 1.83 17.97 -5.08
CA GLY A 197 2.90 16.97 -5.21
C GLY A 197 4.27 17.57 -4.90
N ASN A 198 5.33 16.91 -5.37
CA ASN A 198 6.72 17.36 -5.21
C ASN A 198 7.60 16.86 -6.36
N LEU A 199 8.73 17.52 -6.61
CA LEU A 199 9.75 17.02 -7.54
C LEU A 199 10.82 16.25 -6.77
N GLU A 200 10.76 14.93 -6.85
CA GLU A 200 11.67 14.03 -6.13
C GLU A 200 13.07 14.03 -6.75
N LEU A 201 14.10 14.29 -5.93
CA LEU A 201 15.51 14.13 -6.28
C LEU A 201 15.88 12.62 -6.37
N PRO A 202 17.04 12.25 -6.95
CA PRO A 202 17.41 10.85 -7.14
C PRO A 202 17.26 9.98 -5.89
N GLY A 203 16.92 8.70 -6.11
CA GLY A 203 16.61 7.73 -5.06
C GLY A 203 17.77 7.45 -4.09
N ASP A 204 17.47 6.60 -3.11
CA ASP A 204 18.27 6.47 -1.89
C ASP A 204 19.76 6.19 -2.14
N GLY A 205 20.61 6.93 -1.42
CA GLY A 205 22.06 6.73 -1.46
C GLY A 205 22.72 7.11 -2.79
N HIS A 206 22.03 7.83 -3.69
CA HIS A 206 22.62 8.38 -4.91
C HIS A 206 23.08 9.85 -4.75
N PRO A 207 24.14 10.26 -5.48
CA PRO A 207 24.49 11.68 -5.64
C PRO A 207 23.36 12.49 -6.28
N ILE A 208 23.01 13.64 -5.70
CA ILE A 208 21.87 14.48 -6.15
C ILE A 208 22.29 15.67 -7.02
N GLU A 209 23.55 16.07 -6.98
CA GLU A 209 24.07 17.33 -7.53
C GLU A 209 23.75 17.53 -9.02
N PRO A 210 23.90 16.51 -9.90
CA PRO A 210 23.56 16.68 -11.31
C PRO A 210 22.08 17.01 -11.52
N TRP A 211 21.22 16.44 -10.68
CA TRP A 211 19.77 16.57 -10.79
C TRP A 211 19.28 17.85 -10.12
N PHE A 212 19.83 18.18 -8.96
CA PHE A 212 19.53 19.42 -8.26
C PHE A 212 19.89 20.61 -9.14
N GLY A 213 21.12 20.67 -9.68
CA GLY A 213 21.54 21.77 -10.56
C GLY A 213 20.68 21.91 -11.81
N GLN A 214 20.26 20.79 -12.41
CA GLN A 214 19.37 20.81 -13.57
C GLN A 214 17.99 21.39 -13.22
N ARG A 215 17.35 20.91 -12.14
CA ARG A 215 15.98 21.30 -11.79
C ARG A 215 15.89 22.67 -11.12
N PHE A 216 16.83 22.99 -10.23
CA PHE A 216 16.85 24.26 -9.51
C PHE A 216 17.00 25.47 -10.46
N GLY A 217 17.70 25.28 -11.58
CA GLY A 217 17.83 26.27 -12.65
C GLY A 217 16.67 26.32 -13.66
N ASP A 218 15.71 25.39 -13.59
CA ASP A 218 14.62 25.31 -14.57
C ASP A 218 13.41 26.18 -14.16
N GLU A 219 13.33 27.37 -14.74
CA GLU A 219 12.21 28.28 -14.49
C GLU A 219 10.85 27.75 -14.98
N SER A 220 10.83 26.91 -16.01
CA SER A 220 9.58 26.36 -16.55
C SER A 220 9.00 25.33 -15.60
N GLN A 221 9.86 24.45 -15.06
CA GLN A 221 9.50 23.46 -14.06
C GLN A 221 9.03 24.14 -12.76
N ARG A 222 9.75 25.16 -12.29
CA ARG A 222 9.40 25.93 -11.09
C ARG A 222 8.01 26.56 -11.17
N ARG A 223 7.57 26.99 -12.35
CA ARG A 223 6.22 27.58 -12.52
C ARG A 223 5.10 26.56 -12.30
N VAL A 224 5.37 25.29 -12.60
CA VAL A 224 4.41 24.19 -12.44
C VAL A 224 4.49 23.63 -11.02
N GLU A 225 5.68 23.21 -10.60
CA GLU A 225 5.92 22.60 -9.29
C GLU A 225 7.20 23.20 -8.66
N PRO A 226 7.08 24.19 -7.77
CA PRO A 226 8.22 24.88 -7.15
C PRO A 226 8.76 24.15 -5.90
N ASN A 227 8.52 22.85 -5.73
CA ASN A 227 9.03 22.05 -4.62
C ASN A 227 10.05 21.02 -5.11
N LEU A 228 11.27 21.07 -4.56
CA LEU A 228 12.29 20.03 -4.70
C LEU A 228 12.40 19.26 -3.39
N SER A 229 12.24 17.94 -3.45
CA SER A 229 12.28 17.07 -2.27
C SER A 229 13.46 16.12 -2.29
N PHE A 230 14.21 16.06 -1.19
CA PHE A 230 15.21 15.01 -0.93
C PHE A 230 14.53 13.63 -0.76
N CYS A 231 15.27 12.57 -1.09
CA CYS A 231 14.82 11.17 -1.15
C CYS A 231 14.73 10.49 0.23
N THR A 232 14.41 9.20 0.22
CA THR A 232 13.20 8.66 0.84
C THR A 232 13.44 7.84 2.10
N HIS A 233 14.56 7.13 2.25
CA HIS A 233 14.70 6.15 3.34
C HIS A 233 15.97 6.35 4.16
N ALA A 234 15.82 6.67 5.45
CA ALA A 234 16.95 6.81 6.37
C ALA A 234 17.73 5.50 6.54
N TRP A 235 17.04 4.34 6.46
CA TRP A 235 17.68 3.02 6.55
C TRP A 235 18.69 2.76 5.42
N ALA A 236 18.51 3.34 4.24
CA ALA A 236 19.44 3.13 3.13
C ALA A 236 20.82 3.74 3.42
N TYR A 237 20.85 4.89 4.08
CA TYR A 237 22.10 5.56 4.44
C TYR A 237 22.83 4.86 5.58
N GLU A 238 22.09 4.22 6.48
CA GLU A 238 22.65 3.32 7.50
C GLU A 238 23.20 2.04 6.86
N ASN A 239 22.39 1.32 6.08
CA ASN A 239 22.77 0.03 5.50
C ASN A 239 23.94 0.12 4.52
N TYR A 240 24.03 1.23 3.76
CA TYR A 240 25.11 1.44 2.79
C TYR A 240 26.27 2.26 3.34
N ASN A 241 26.25 2.65 4.63
CA ASN A 241 27.26 3.49 5.28
C ASN A 241 27.53 4.80 4.51
N LYS A 242 26.46 5.54 4.18
CA LYS A 242 26.50 6.75 3.34
C LYS A 242 26.12 8.05 4.07
N TRP A 243 26.09 8.05 5.41
CA TRP A 243 25.72 9.23 6.20
C TRP A 243 26.61 10.45 5.95
N GLU A 244 27.92 10.27 5.74
CA GLU A 244 28.84 11.38 5.47
C GLU A 244 28.50 12.08 4.15
N MET A 245 28.22 11.30 3.10
CA MET A 245 27.76 11.82 1.80
C MET A 245 26.44 12.57 1.94
N LEU A 246 25.47 11.99 2.68
CA LEU A 246 24.18 12.64 2.92
C LEU A 246 24.32 13.96 3.68
N GLU A 247 25.17 14.00 4.71
CA GLU A 247 25.44 15.22 5.46
C GLU A 247 26.06 16.31 4.57
N GLU A 248 27.02 15.96 3.70
CA GLU A 248 27.60 16.90 2.73
C GLU A 248 26.54 17.44 1.75
N GLN A 249 25.63 16.58 1.29
CA GLN A 249 24.52 16.95 0.42
C GLN A 249 23.55 17.90 1.13
N ILE A 250 23.11 17.59 2.35
CA ILE A 250 22.21 18.45 3.10
C ILE A 250 22.87 19.80 3.37
N LYS A 251 24.12 19.79 3.83
CA LYS A 251 24.89 21.01 4.10
C LYS A 251 25.03 21.91 2.87
N SER A 252 25.39 21.34 1.72
CA SER A 252 25.63 22.11 0.49
C SER A 252 24.35 22.73 -0.10
N HIS A 253 23.18 22.21 0.25
CA HIS A 253 21.88 22.68 -0.22
C HIS A 253 21.06 23.36 0.89
N SER A 254 21.68 23.73 2.01
CA SER A 254 21.07 24.49 3.10
C SER A 254 21.34 25.99 2.97
N HIS A 255 20.43 26.82 3.50
CA HIS A 255 20.55 28.29 3.51
C HIS A 255 20.75 28.94 2.13
N LEU A 256 20.23 28.31 1.08
CA LEU A 256 20.18 28.91 -0.25
C LEU A 256 19.25 30.14 -0.23
N GLU A 257 19.65 31.20 -0.93
CA GLU A 257 18.82 32.38 -1.11
C GLU A 257 17.52 32.03 -1.85
N ASP A 258 16.47 32.81 -1.61
CA ASP A 258 15.14 32.62 -2.21
C ASP A 258 14.53 31.21 -1.98
N CYS A 259 14.96 30.47 -0.96
CA CYS A 259 14.44 29.13 -0.65
C CYS A 259 13.63 29.08 0.65
N TRP A 260 12.52 28.36 0.63
CA TRP A 260 11.70 28.04 1.79
C TRP A 260 11.95 26.59 2.23
N TYR A 261 12.71 26.42 3.31
CA TYR A 261 12.93 25.12 3.94
C TYR A 261 11.73 24.75 4.81
N CYS A 262 10.97 23.74 4.41
CA CYS A 262 9.70 23.37 5.04
C CYS A 262 9.49 21.86 5.09
N THR A 263 8.50 21.44 5.88
CA THR A 263 7.93 20.10 5.77
C THR A 263 6.95 20.05 4.58
N GLN A 264 6.65 18.85 4.10
CA GLN A 264 5.63 18.66 3.06
C GLN A 264 4.21 18.94 3.57
N SER A 265 3.98 18.81 4.87
CA SER A 265 2.74 19.24 5.54
C SER A 265 2.54 20.77 5.43
N GLU A 266 3.59 21.54 5.73
CA GLU A 266 3.59 23.00 5.60
C GLU A 266 3.45 23.43 4.13
N TYR A 267 4.20 22.80 3.23
CA TYR A 267 4.10 23.03 1.79
C TYR A 267 2.68 22.79 1.28
N GLY A 268 2.12 21.62 1.60
CA GLY A 268 0.76 21.24 1.24
C GLY A 268 -0.29 22.22 1.72
N SER A 269 -0.22 22.62 2.99
CA SER A 269 -1.12 23.64 3.56
C SER A 269 -1.04 24.97 2.79
N TYR A 270 0.17 25.45 2.47
CA TYR A 270 0.33 26.70 1.73
C TYR A 270 -0.26 26.61 0.32
N ARG A 271 -0.02 25.51 -0.39
CA ARG A 271 -0.55 25.29 -1.74
C ARG A 271 -2.08 25.21 -1.72
N PHE A 272 -2.65 24.50 -0.75
CA PHE A 272 -4.10 24.41 -0.54
C PHE A 272 -4.73 25.78 -0.26
N GLN A 273 -4.10 26.60 0.61
CA GLN A 273 -4.54 27.96 0.88
C GLN A 273 -4.51 28.84 -0.37
N ARG A 274 -3.45 28.74 -1.17
CA ARG A 274 -3.31 29.52 -2.41
C ARG A 274 -4.34 29.12 -3.46
N GLU A 275 -4.64 27.84 -3.57
CA GLU A 275 -5.54 27.29 -4.58
C GLU A 275 -7.00 27.66 -4.32
N TYR A 276 -7.45 27.58 -3.06
CA TYR A 276 -8.81 27.92 -2.67
C TYR A 276 -8.96 29.33 -2.09
N GLY A 277 -7.87 30.10 -2.04
CA GLY A 277 -7.85 31.46 -1.51
C GLY A 277 -8.44 32.46 -2.50
N GLU A 278 -9.35 33.30 -2.02
CA GLU A 278 -10.01 34.35 -2.78
C GLU A 278 -9.71 35.72 -2.17
N ILE A 279 -9.51 36.72 -3.04
CA ILE A 279 -9.33 38.10 -2.64
C ILE A 279 -10.47 38.93 -3.21
N GLU A 280 -11.26 39.53 -2.32
CA GLU A 280 -12.35 40.43 -2.67
C GLU A 280 -11.96 41.88 -2.37
N ASN A 281 -11.87 42.73 -3.40
CA ASN A 281 -11.58 44.14 -3.20
C ASN A 281 -12.81 44.85 -2.59
N ILE A 282 -12.66 45.41 -1.40
CA ILE A 282 -13.74 46.09 -0.68
C ILE A 282 -13.67 47.62 -0.79
N GLY A 283 -12.56 48.18 -1.27
CA GLY A 283 -12.46 49.61 -1.50
C GLY A 283 -11.05 50.13 -1.74
N HIS A 284 -10.98 51.30 -2.36
CA HIS A 284 -9.74 52.06 -2.53
C HIS A 284 -10.02 53.54 -2.31
N GLU A 285 -9.65 54.06 -1.14
CA GLU A 285 -9.88 55.45 -0.77
C GLU A 285 -8.67 56.04 -0.04
N GLY A 286 -8.37 57.32 -0.29
CA GLY A 286 -7.31 58.03 0.43
C GLY A 286 -5.91 57.43 0.31
N GLY A 287 -5.60 56.71 -0.77
CA GLY A 287 -4.32 56.00 -0.96
C GLY A 287 -4.19 54.74 -0.11
N THR A 288 -5.32 54.16 0.33
CA THR A 288 -5.40 52.88 1.03
C THR A 288 -6.23 51.91 0.21
N LEU A 289 -5.64 50.77 -0.13
CA LEU A 289 -6.33 49.61 -0.69
C LEU A 289 -6.84 48.74 0.45
N SER A 290 -8.12 48.41 0.44
CA SER A 290 -8.75 47.48 1.39
C SER A 290 -9.32 46.29 0.65
N PHE A 291 -9.06 45.08 1.13
CA PHE A 291 -9.60 43.86 0.58
C PHE A 291 -9.88 42.84 1.68
N GLU A 292 -10.75 41.88 1.39
CA GLU A 292 -10.98 40.71 2.24
C GLU A 292 -10.24 39.51 1.63
N LEU A 293 -9.49 38.79 2.46
CA LEU A 293 -8.88 37.51 2.12
C LEU A 293 -9.75 36.40 2.71
N ALA A 294 -10.42 35.63 1.84
CA ALA A 294 -11.07 34.38 2.21
C ALA A 294 -10.15 33.20 1.87
N ARG A 295 -9.88 32.29 2.80
CA ARG A 295 -9.03 31.11 2.55
C ARG A 295 -9.48 29.92 3.40
N PRO A 296 -9.08 28.68 3.05
CA PRO A 296 -9.36 27.52 3.90
C PRO A 296 -8.90 27.73 5.34
N SER A 297 -9.70 27.30 6.31
CA SER A 297 -9.38 27.35 7.74
C SER A 297 -8.17 26.47 8.06
N VAL A 298 -7.47 26.79 9.14
CA VAL A 298 -6.28 26.01 9.54
C VAL A 298 -6.62 24.56 9.87
N LEU A 299 -7.88 24.28 10.30
CA LEU A 299 -8.36 22.94 10.60
C LEU A 299 -8.48 22.05 9.35
N ASP A 300 -8.77 22.64 8.19
CA ASP A 300 -8.82 21.94 6.90
C ASP A 300 -7.45 21.93 6.21
N ALA A 301 -6.65 23.00 6.38
CA ALA A 301 -5.31 23.08 5.79
C ALA A 301 -4.27 22.20 6.53
N GLY A 302 -4.46 21.96 7.83
CA GLY A 302 -3.64 21.04 8.64
C GLY A 302 -2.29 21.57 9.12
N ALA A 303 -1.84 22.74 8.64
CA ALA A 303 -0.65 23.41 9.16
C ALA A 303 -0.83 24.95 9.16
N SER A 304 -0.33 25.61 10.20
CA SER A 304 -0.51 27.05 10.45
C SER A 304 0.47 27.95 9.69
N VAL A 305 0.70 27.68 8.41
CA VAL A 305 1.60 28.50 7.56
C VAL A 305 0.87 29.77 7.11
N PRO A 306 1.42 30.97 7.32
CA PRO A 306 0.84 32.21 6.81
C PRO A 306 0.81 32.26 5.27
N LEU A 307 -0.21 32.92 4.71
CA LEU A 307 -0.31 33.11 3.26
C LEU A 307 0.38 34.41 2.87
N THR A 308 1.30 34.36 1.92
CA THR A 308 2.07 35.53 1.51
C THR A 308 1.40 36.24 0.33
N LEU A 309 1.26 37.56 0.44
CA LEU A 309 0.70 38.43 -0.58
C LEU A 309 1.75 39.42 -1.07
N GLU A 310 1.71 39.75 -2.36
CA GLU A 310 2.41 40.91 -2.93
C GLU A 310 1.39 41.98 -3.30
N VAL A 311 1.68 43.22 -2.93
CA VAL A 311 0.95 44.40 -3.40
C VAL A 311 1.86 45.25 -4.26
N THR A 312 1.44 45.48 -5.50
CA THR A 312 2.08 46.38 -6.47
C THR A 312 1.37 47.74 -6.48
N GLY A 313 1.99 48.76 -7.08
CA GLY A 313 1.45 50.13 -7.10
C GLY A 313 1.71 50.91 -5.81
N VAL A 314 2.72 50.51 -5.05
CA VAL A 314 3.15 51.21 -3.82
C VAL A 314 3.79 52.55 -4.20
N VAL A 315 3.35 53.63 -3.55
CA VAL A 315 3.92 54.97 -3.75
C VAL A 315 5.04 55.26 -2.75
N ALA A 316 5.91 56.23 -3.07
CA ALA A 316 7.06 56.60 -2.23
C ALA A 316 6.61 57.04 -0.82
N GLY A 317 7.05 56.33 0.23
CA GLY A 317 6.67 56.56 1.62
C GLY A 317 6.69 55.30 2.50
N ALA A 318 6.38 55.42 3.79
CA ALA A 318 6.23 54.27 4.69
C ALA A 318 4.84 53.66 4.51
N ALA A 319 4.68 52.85 3.46
CA ALA A 319 3.48 52.04 3.28
C ALA A 319 3.33 51.07 4.45
N ARG A 320 2.10 50.88 4.93
CA ARG A 320 1.81 50.06 6.11
C ARG A 320 0.72 49.07 5.78
N VAL A 321 0.86 47.88 6.31
CA VAL A 321 -0.11 46.79 6.19
C VAL A 321 -0.75 46.56 7.55
N ALA A 322 -2.08 46.44 7.56
CA ALA A 322 -2.83 45.96 8.70
C ALA A 322 -3.71 44.77 8.29
N VAL A 323 -3.77 43.76 9.15
CA VAL A 323 -4.67 42.60 9.02
C VAL A 323 -5.58 42.60 10.25
N ASP A 324 -6.88 42.64 10.02
CA ASP A 324 -7.92 42.76 11.07
C ASP A 324 -7.62 43.92 12.06
N GLY A 325 -7.07 45.02 11.53
CA GLY A 325 -6.68 46.20 12.29
C GLY A 325 -5.33 46.10 13.03
N GLN A 326 -4.65 44.95 12.98
CA GLN A 326 -3.32 44.76 13.57
C GLN A 326 -2.22 44.99 12.53
N ALA A 327 -1.20 45.78 12.88
CA ALA A 327 -0.07 46.04 11.99
C ALA A 327 0.73 44.75 11.72
N VAL A 328 1.06 44.51 10.46
CA VAL A 328 1.86 43.36 10.01
C VAL A 328 3.13 43.86 9.33
N GLU A 329 4.25 43.18 9.56
CA GLU A 329 5.52 43.49 8.89
C GLU A 329 5.42 43.24 7.39
N ALA A 330 5.97 44.17 6.61
CA ALA A 330 5.97 44.12 5.16
C ALA A 330 7.35 44.51 4.63
N ASP A 331 7.86 43.70 3.71
CA ASP A 331 9.17 43.89 3.08
C ASP A 331 8.99 44.57 1.72
N ARG A 332 9.81 45.59 1.44
CA ARG A 332 9.87 46.17 0.09
C ARG A 332 10.60 45.21 -0.84
N ARG A 333 9.88 44.68 -1.83
CA ARG A 333 10.45 43.81 -2.87
C ARG A 333 11.00 44.63 -4.04
N SER A 334 10.39 45.78 -4.32
CA SER A 334 10.86 46.76 -5.31
C SER A 334 10.50 48.18 -4.87
N GLU A 335 10.83 49.18 -5.68
CA GLU A 335 10.41 50.56 -5.43
C GLU A 335 8.88 50.70 -5.38
N THR A 336 8.16 49.85 -6.12
CA THR A 336 6.71 49.92 -6.34
C THR A 336 5.95 48.69 -5.81
N SER A 337 6.59 47.80 -5.06
CA SER A 337 5.92 46.63 -4.47
C SER A 337 6.37 46.27 -3.06
N LEU A 338 5.42 45.70 -2.30
CA LEU A 338 5.58 45.19 -0.94
C LEU A 338 5.14 43.73 -0.88
N VAL A 339 5.82 42.94 -0.07
CA VAL A 339 5.45 41.57 0.25
C VAL A 339 5.22 41.46 1.75
N PHE A 340 4.15 40.78 2.16
CA PHE A 340 3.84 40.54 3.56
C PHE A 340 3.10 39.21 3.71
N SER A 341 3.06 38.66 4.92
CA SER A 341 2.40 37.39 5.18
C SER A 341 1.25 37.54 6.17
N VAL A 342 0.11 36.96 5.81
CA VAL A 342 -1.14 37.04 6.59
C VAL A 342 -1.23 35.79 7.49
N PRO A 343 -1.01 35.90 8.81
CA PRO A 343 -1.15 34.77 9.73
C PRO A 343 -2.63 34.38 9.86
N TYR A 344 -2.91 33.11 10.21
CA TYR A 344 -4.27 32.69 10.51
C TYR A 344 -4.88 33.54 11.64
N PRO A 345 -6.19 33.86 11.58
CA PRO A 345 -6.84 34.56 12.66
C PRO A 345 -7.00 33.62 13.85
N VAL A 346 -6.90 34.14 15.07
CA VAL A 346 -7.06 33.35 16.30
C VAL A 346 -8.50 32.81 16.45
N CYS A 347 -9.49 33.47 15.85
CA CYS A 347 -10.92 33.16 16.01
C CYS A 347 -11.48 32.12 15.04
N ASP A 348 -10.88 31.86 13.86
CA ASP A 348 -11.39 30.87 12.88
C ASP A 348 -10.74 29.49 13.00
N GLY A 349 -10.40 29.12 14.23
CA GLY A 349 -9.82 27.84 14.61
C GLY A 349 -8.31 27.92 14.80
N MET A 350 -7.85 27.40 15.93
CA MET A 350 -6.47 26.98 16.12
C MET A 350 -6.39 25.47 15.83
N LEU A 351 -5.22 24.98 15.47
CA LEU A 351 -4.98 23.54 15.44
C LEU A 351 -5.29 22.93 16.82
N PRO A 352 -5.83 21.70 16.88
CA PRO A 352 -6.03 21.03 18.16
C PRO A 352 -4.69 20.86 18.89
N GLU A 353 -4.73 21.04 20.21
CA GLU A 353 -3.57 20.85 21.10
C GLU A 353 -3.52 19.43 21.69
N LEU A 354 -4.66 18.76 21.69
CA LEU A 354 -4.84 17.40 22.20
C LEU A 354 -5.79 16.69 21.25
N ILE A 355 -5.42 15.49 20.83
CA ILE A 355 -6.21 14.69 19.90
C ILE A 355 -6.35 13.28 20.44
N ASP A 356 -7.56 12.74 20.45
CA ASP A 356 -7.80 11.34 20.82
C ASP A 356 -8.75 10.67 19.82
N ALA A 357 -8.78 9.35 19.85
CA ALA A 357 -9.66 8.53 19.04
C ALA A 357 -10.29 7.40 19.88
N VAL A 358 -11.60 7.27 19.80
CA VAL A 358 -12.35 6.13 20.36
C VAL A 358 -12.83 5.23 19.24
N TYR A 359 -12.56 3.92 19.38
CA TYR A 359 -13.01 2.88 18.46
C TYR A 359 -14.16 2.10 19.07
N VAL A 360 -15.35 2.33 18.53
CA VAL A 360 -16.64 1.89 19.04
C VAL A 360 -17.01 0.55 18.41
N LYS A 361 -17.56 -0.33 19.24
CA LYS A 361 -18.18 -1.58 18.80
C LYS A 361 -19.70 -1.50 18.83
N ASP A 362 -20.27 -1.26 20.01
CA ASP A 362 -21.73 -1.26 20.23
C ASP A 362 -22.20 -0.06 21.08
N GLU A 363 -21.50 0.21 22.19
CA GLU A 363 -21.85 1.25 23.18
C GLU A 363 -20.84 2.42 23.17
N PRO A 364 -21.19 3.61 23.71
CA PRO A 364 -20.25 4.72 23.83
C PRO A 364 -18.97 4.33 24.57
N VAL A 365 -17.84 4.65 23.95
CA VAL A 365 -16.49 4.39 24.50
C VAL A 365 -15.94 5.71 25.03
N ALA A 366 -15.43 5.69 26.26
CA ALA A 366 -14.81 6.85 26.88
C ALA A 366 -13.46 7.17 26.23
N SER A 367 -13.21 8.46 26.03
CA SER A 367 -11.91 8.96 25.58
C SER A 367 -10.88 8.84 26.72
N THR A 368 -9.65 8.52 26.36
CA THR A 368 -8.53 8.44 27.31
C THR A 368 -8.07 9.84 27.69
N ASP A 369 -7.94 10.73 26.70
CA ASP A 369 -7.38 12.07 26.91
C ASP A 369 -8.45 13.12 27.22
N PHE A 370 -9.72 12.81 26.95
CA PHE A 370 -10.88 13.57 27.39
C PHE A 370 -11.81 12.69 28.24
N PRO A 371 -11.48 12.38 29.51
CA PRO A 371 -12.21 11.40 30.32
C PRO A 371 -13.70 11.71 30.57
N SER A 372 -14.10 12.97 30.41
CA SER A 372 -15.50 13.41 30.49
C SER A 372 -16.30 13.14 29.21
N LEU A 373 -15.63 12.82 28.09
CA LEU A 373 -16.24 12.59 26.80
C LEU A 373 -16.29 11.10 26.46
N SER A 374 -17.40 10.67 25.90
CA SER A 374 -17.54 9.32 25.33
C SER A 374 -18.28 9.39 24.00
N GLY A 375 -17.87 8.57 23.03
CA GLY A 375 -18.42 8.59 21.68
C GLY A 375 -18.99 7.24 21.25
N ALA A 376 -20.10 7.24 20.52
CA ALA A 376 -20.59 6.11 19.74
C ALA A 376 -20.91 6.54 18.31
N ILE A 377 -20.60 5.70 17.32
CA ILE A 377 -20.98 5.92 15.92
C ILE A 377 -21.51 4.63 15.29
N ARG A 378 -22.64 4.72 14.58
CA ARG A 378 -23.27 3.54 13.94
C ARG A 378 -24.17 3.92 12.79
N LEU A 379 -24.34 3.02 11.82
CA LEU A 379 -25.41 3.15 10.83
C LEU A 379 -26.75 2.71 11.43
N SER A 380 -27.85 3.30 10.96
CA SER A 380 -29.20 2.78 11.22
C SER A 380 -29.39 1.40 10.61
N ASP A 381 -30.37 0.64 11.09
CA ASP A 381 -30.66 -0.72 10.62
C ASP A 381 -30.94 -0.79 9.10
N ASP A 382 -31.46 0.28 8.51
CA ASP A 382 -31.70 0.42 7.07
C ASP A 382 -30.51 1.01 6.30
N GLU A 383 -29.40 1.27 6.98
CA GLU A 383 -28.16 1.88 6.49
C GLU A 383 -28.33 3.27 5.84
N ARG A 384 -29.44 3.96 6.13
CA ARG A 384 -29.74 5.29 5.54
C ARG A 384 -29.26 6.46 6.38
N GLN A 385 -28.89 6.23 7.64
CA GLN A 385 -28.42 7.29 8.53
C GLN A 385 -27.16 6.84 9.27
N LEU A 386 -26.12 7.66 9.23
CA LEU A 386 -24.98 7.55 10.14
C LEU A 386 -25.29 8.39 11.39
N ARG A 387 -25.30 7.74 12.54
CA ARG A 387 -25.69 8.32 13.83
C ARG A 387 -24.46 8.46 14.72
N LEU A 388 -24.32 9.63 15.33
CA LEU A 388 -23.31 9.95 16.33
C LEU A 388 -24.00 10.19 17.69
N GLU A 389 -23.45 9.61 18.74
CA GLU A 389 -23.73 10.00 20.12
C GLU A 389 -22.43 10.47 20.76
N LEU A 390 -22.42 11.70 21.27
CA LEU A 390 -21.31 12.27 22.04
C LEU A 390 -21.84 12.60 23.44
N VAL A 391 -21.43 11.80 24.43
CA VAL A 391 -21.75 11.99 25.84
C VAL A 391 -20.73 12.94 26.43
N ASN A 392 -21.20 14.02 27.05
CA ASN A 392 -20.39 14.93 27.85
C ASN A 392 -20.79 14.83 29.32
N GLY A 393 -20.04 14.06 30.09
CA GLY A 393 -20.18 13.92 31.54
C GLY A 393 -19.38 14.94 32.36
N GLY A 394 -18.84 16.00 31.73
CA GLY A 394 -18.05 17.05 32.36
C GLY A 394 -18.74 18.42 32.32
N GLU A 395 -17.93 19.46 32.22
CA GLU A 395 -18.35 20.85 31.97
C GLU A 395 -18.71 21.08 30.50
N ALA A 396 -19.32 22.22 30.18
CA ALA A 396 -19.67 22.56 28.80
C ALA A 396 -18.43 22.67 27.91
N ILE A 397 -18.58 22.22 26.65
CA ILE A 397 -17.59 22.42 25.58
C ILE A 397 -18.19 23.36 24.53
N GLU A 398 -17.33 24.18 23.93
CA GLU A 398 -17.70 25.27 23.02
C GLU A 398 -17.13 25.01 21.62
N ASP A 399 -17.55 25.82 20.63
CA ASP A 399 -17.11 25.75 19.23
C ASP A 399 -17.13 24.34 18.63
N VAL A 400 -18.16 23.56 18.96
CA VAL A 400 -18.29 22.16 18.59
C VAL A 400 -18.65 22.05 17.11
N VAL A 401 -17.75 21.43 16.35
CA VAL A 401 -17.92 21.12 14.94
C VAL A 401 -17.74 19.63 14.72
N VAL A 402 -18.72 18.99 14.09
CA VAL A 402 -18.67 17.58 13.72
C VAL A 402 -18.47 17.47 12.21
N THR A 403 -17.38 16.83 11.79
CA THR A 403 -17.10 16.49 10.39
C THR A 403 -17.21 14.98 10.20
N TYR A 404 -18.27 14.53 9.52
CA TYR A 404 -18.46 13.15 9.10
C TYR A 404 -17.69 12.91 7.80
N ARG A 405 -16.81 11.92 7.80
CA ARG A 405 -16.05 11.51 6.61
C ARG A 405 -16.60 10.17 6.14
N LEU A 406 -17.10 10.13 4.91
CA LEU A 406 -17.82 8.98 4.38
C LEU A 406 -16.99 8.25 3.31
N PRO A 407 -17.00 6.89 3.31
CA PRO A 407 -16.23 6.10 2.36
C PRO A 407 -16.68 6.36 0.92
N LEU A 408 -15.86 6.01 -0.06
CA LEU A 408 -16.09 6.32 -1.48
C LEU A 408 -17.48 5.90 -1.99
N ALA A 409 -18.04 4.82 -1.46
CA ALA A 409 -19.36 4.32 -1.85
C ALA A 409 -20.56 5.11 -1.28
N ALA A 410 -20.32 6.07 -0.39
CA ALA A 410 -21.34 6.85 0.31
C ALA A 410 -21.35 8.31 -0.17
N GLU A 411 -22.55 8.86 -0.26
CA GLU A 411 -22.83 10.27 -0.55
C GLU A 411 -23.70 10.89 0.56
N PRO A 412 -23.49 12.17 0.89
CA PRO A 412 -22.41 13.04 0.40
C PRO A 412 -21.02 12.59 0.91
N PRO A 413 -19.90 13.06 0.33
CA PRO A 413 -18.54 12.65 0.73
C PRO A 413 -18.15 13.02 2.16
N VAL A 414 -18.46 14.26 2.52
CA VAL A 414 -18.12 14.87 3.81
C VAL A 414 -19.31 15.73 4.21
N VAL A 415 -19.77 15.55 5.45
CA VAL A 415 -20.82 16.39 6.04
C VAL A 415 -20.25 17.12 7.23
N ARG A 416 -20.49 18.43 7.30
CA ARG A 416 -20.09 19.26 8.43
C ARG A 416 -21.30 19.83 9.14
N ARG A 417 -21.31 19.75 10.48
CA ARG A 417 -22.35 20.27 11.36
C ARG A 417 -21.71 21.14 12.44
N GLU A 418 -22.17 22.38 12.56
CA GLU A 418 -21.75 23.30 13.62
C GLU A 418 -22.83 23.32 14.71
N TRP A 419 -22.43 23.03 15.94
CA TRP A 419 -23.34 22.91 17.07
C TRP A 419 -23.21 24.07 18.08
N GLY A 420 -22.16 24.90 17.96
CA GLY A 420 -21.87 25.93 18.94
C GLY A 420 -21.38 25.28 20.23
N SER A 421 -22.28 25.06 21.20
CA SER A 421 -21.92 24.50 22.50
C SER A 421 -22.65 23.19 22.81
N VAL A 422 -21.97 22.30 23.55
CA VAL A 422 -22.56 21.09 24.13
C VAL A 422 -22.46 21.20 25.65
N ALA A 423 -23.61 21.30 26.30
CA ALA A 423 -23.71 21.48 27.74
C ALA A 423 -23.05 20.31 28.51
N GLY A 424 -22.56 20.61 29.71
CA GLY A 424 -22.13 19.58 30.65
C GLY A 424 -23.28 18.68 31.08
N GLN A 425 -22.95 17.44 31.48
CA GLN A 425 -23.93 16.41 31.86
C GLN A 425 -25.01 16.16 30.80
N SER A 426 -24.63 16.21 29.52
CA SER A 426 -25.56 16.08 28.40
C SER A 426 -25.08 15.07 27.35
N THR A 427 -25.93 14.78 26.37
CA THR A 427 -25.56 13.94 25.24
C THR A 427 -26.00 14.63 23.97
N LEU A 428 -25.03 14.97 23.12
CA LEU A 428 -25.30 15.38 21.75
C LEU A 428 -25.64 14.14 20.93
N ARG A 429 -26.78 14.18 20.22
CA ARG A 429 -27.17 13.16 19.26
C ARG A 429 -27.37 13.81 17.91
N ASP A 430 -26.66 13.30 16.92
CA ASP A 430 -26.70 13.81 15.56
C ASP A 430 -26.82 12.65 14.57
N ALA A 431 -27.40 12.93 13.41
CA ALA A 431 -27.61 11.95 12.36
C ALA A 431 -27.47 12.62 11.00
N VAL A 432 -26.71 11.97 10.11
CA VAL A 432 -26.55 12.40 8.72
C VAL A 432 -27.13 11.34 7.79
N ASP A 433 -27.91 11.78 6.82
CA ASP A 433 -28.44 10.90 5.80
C ASP A 433 -27.31 10.43 4.87
N VAL A 434 -27.28 9.14 4.60
CA VAL A 434 -26.28 8.49 3.75
C VAL A 434 -26.97 7.80 2.59
N ARG A 435 -26.54 8.12 1.37
CA ARG A 435 -26.93 7.43 0.15
C ARG A 435 -25.76 6.63 -0.38
N TRP A 436 -25.94 5.32 -0.50
CA TRP A 436 -24.93 4.45 -1.09
C TRP A 436 -25.05 4.48 -2.62
N VAL A 437 -24.03 5.02 -3.30
CA VAL A 437 -24.02 5.23 -4.76
C VAL A 437 -23.35 4.09 -5.53
N ASP A 438 -22.44 3.36 -4.91
CA ASP A 438 -21.77 2.22 -5.54
C ASP A 438 -21.54 1.10 -4.51
N ARG A 439 -22.50 0.18 -4.42
CA ARG A 439 -22.36 -1.07 -3.63
C ARG A 439 -21.62 -2.18 -4.38
N SER A 440 -21.25 -1.90 -5.62
CA SER A 440 -20.75 -2.89 -6.55
C SER A 440 -19.23 -2.99 -6.46
N PHE A 441 -18.53 -1.86 -6.35
CA PHE A 441 -17.07 -1.82 -6.23
C PHE A 441 -16.58 -2.01 -4.79
N GLY A 442 -16.45 -3.27 -4.36
CA GLY A 442 -15.69 -3.63 -3.16
C GLY A 442 -16.23 -3.15 -1.80
N SER A 443 -17.22 -2.26 -1.79
CA SER A 443 -17.67 -1.53 -0.60
C SER A 443 -18.50 -2.33 0.39
N VAL A 444 -18.80 -3.60 0.10
CA VAL A 444 -19.70 -4.44 0.92
C VAL A 444 -19.05 -5.70 1.50
N ASP A 445 -17.82 -6.03 1.12
CA ASP A 445 -17.14 -7.26 1.57
C ASP A 445 -15.99 -7.05 2.55
N TYR A 446 -15.66 -5.79 2.81
CA TYR A 446 -14.74 -5.40 3.87
C TYR A 446 -15.48 -4.58 4.91
N PRO A 447 -15.13 -4.73 6.21
CA PRO A 447 -15.61 -3.83 7.24
C PRO A 447 -15.47 -2.38 6.79
N THR A 448 -16.55 -1.62 6.87
CA THR A 448 -16.56 -0.22 6.52
C THR A 448 -16.19 0.59 7.75
N LEU A 449 -15.03 1.24 7.72
CA LEU A 449 -14.66 2.22 8.74
C LEU A 449 -15.58 3.44 8.62
N LEU A 450 -16.32 3.72 9.68
CA LEU A 450 -17.12 4.92 9.89
C LEU A 450 -16.37 5.84 10.84
N ALA A 451 -16.37 7.15 10.57
CA ALA A 451 -15.72 8.12 11.45
C ALA A 451 -16.42 9.48 11.46
N ALA A 452 -16.50 10.06 12.66
CA ALA A 452 -16.81 11.47 12.89
C ALA A 452 -15.61 12.13 13.60
N GLN A 453 -15.15 13.24 13.05
CA GLN A 453 -14.15 14.12 13.65
C GLN A 453 -14.89 15.21 14.42
N VAL A 454 -14.73 15.26 15.75
CA VAL A 454 -15.34 16.29 16.62
C VAL A 454 -14.26 17.25 17.06
N ASP A 455 -14.25 18.46 16.51
CA ASP A 455 -13.39 19.56 16.96
C ASP A 455 -14.15 20.44 17.96
N PHE A 456 -13.52 20.83 19.07
CA PHE A 456 -14.16 21.63 20.12
C PHE A 456 -13.14 22.47 20.91
N THR A 457 -13.65 23.38 21.73
CA THR A 457 -12.89 24.12 22.74
C THR A 457 -13.33 23.62 24.13
N ALA A 458 -12.39 23.16 24.94
CA ALA A 458 -12.60 22.78 26.33
C ALA A 458 -11.56 23.46 27.22
N GLU A 459 -12.00 24.12 28.29
CA GLU A 459 -11.11 24.84 29.23
C GLU A 459 -10.17 25.85 28.53
N GLY A 460 -10.65 26.47 27.45
CA GLY A 460 -9.86 27.43 26.65
C GLY A 460 -8.81 26.81 25.73
N ARG A 461 -8.73 25.47 25.66
CA ARG A 461 -7.82 24.72 24.78
C ARG A 461 -8.59 24.04 23.65
N ARG A 462 -7.97 23.89 22.48
CA ARG A 462 -8.58 23.19 21.34
C ARG A 462 -8.37 21.69 21.46
N GLY A 463 -9.45 20.93 21.40
CA GLY A 463 -9.45 19.47 21.39
C GLY A 463 -10.03 18.91 20.10
N ARG A 464 -9.59 17.69 19.76
CA ARG A 464 -10.20 16.88 18.71
C ARG A 464 -10.45 15.47 19.25
N LEU A 465 -11.66 14.96 19.07
CA LEU A 465 -12.00 13.57 19.32
C LEU A 465 -12.51 12.92 18.03
N TYR A 466 -11.83 11.87 17.58
CA TYR A 466 -12.37 10.97 16.57
C TYR A 466 -13.27 9.94 17.23
N VAL A 467 -14.51 9.82 16.74
CA VAL A 467 -15.41 8.73 17.08
C VAL A 467 -15.52 7.83 15.86
N ALA A 468 -14.88 6.67 15.92
CA ALA A 468 -14.78 5.73 14.81
C ALA A 468 -15.36 4.36 15.16
N GLY A 469 -15.81 3.60 14.17
CA GLY A 469 -16.36 2.27 14.34
C GLY A 469 -16.45 1.51 13.03
N TYR A 470 -16.72 0.20 13.08
CA TYR A 470 -16.81 -0.64 11.89
C TYR A 470 -18.24 -1.12 11.66
N HIS A 471 -18.68 -1.06 10.40
CA HIS A 471 -19.94 -1.64 9.93
C HIS A 471 -19.68 -2.82 8.97
N ASN A 472 -20.63 -3.76 8.85
CA ASN A 472 -20.55 -4.94 7.98
C ASN A 472 -19.29 -5.82 8.20
N VAL A 473 -19.11 -6.29 9.43
CA VAL A 473 -18.04 -7.23 9.81
C VAL A 473 -18.40 -8.66 9.36
N ALA A 474 -18.51 -8.88 8.04
CA ALA A 474 -18.58 -10.25 7.52
C ALA A 474 -17.22 -10.95 7.74
N PRO A 475 -17.17 -12.26 8.09
CA PRO A 475 -15.92 -12.95 8.35
C PRO A 475 -15.02 -12.94 7.11
N VAL A 476 -13.85 -12.34 7.25
CA VAL A 476 -12.88 -12.09 6.18
C VAL A 476 -12.08 -13.36 5.84
N ASP A 477 -12.23 -14.47 6.58
CA ASP A 477 -11.19 -15.52 6.64
C ASP A 477 -11.51 -16.90 6.04
N ALA A 478 -12.51 -17.05 5.17
CA ALA A 478 -12.72 -18.36 4.55
C ALA A 478 -11.93 -18.52 3.23
N PRO A 479 -11.05 -19.52 3.12
CA PRO A 479 -10.27 -19.80 1.91
C PRO A 479 -11.14 -20.26 0.73
N GLY A 480 -10.70 -19.97 -0.50
CA GLY A 480 -11.38 -20.37 -1.75
C GLY A 480 -12.47 -19.41 -2.24
N TRP A 481 -12.61 -18.24 -1.62
CA TRP A 481 -13.68 -17.28 -1.92
C TRP A 481 -13.28 -16.16 -2.87
N TYR A 482 -12.00 -16.13 -3.28
CA TYR A 482 -11.45 -15.07 -4.10
C TYR A 482 -10.56 -15.60 -5.23
N PRO A 483 -10.47 -14.89 -6.37
CA PRO A 483 -9.72 -15.35 -7.54
C PRO A 483 -8.20 -15.31 -7.38
N ALA A 484 -7.64 -14.41 -6.56
CA ALA A 484 -6.21 -14.29 -6.40
C ALA A 484 -5.63 -15.55 -5.73
N GLY A 485 -4.73 -16.23 -6.44
CA GLY A 485 -4.23 -17.58 -6.10
C GLY A 485 -5.00 -18.74 -6.76
N ASN A 486 -6.13 -18.48 -7.43
CA ASN A 486 -6.98 -19.48 -8.09
C ASN A 486 -7.05 -19.31 -9.62
N PHE A 487 -6.12 -18.55 -10.21
CA PHE A 487 -5.95 -18.44 -11.65
C PHE A 487 -4.75 -19.26 -12.13
N LEU A 488 -4.91 -19.89 -13.28
CA LEU A 488 -3.78 -20.23 -14.14
C LEU A 488 -3.52 -19.08 -15.12
N VAL A 489 -2.26 -18.91 -15.50
CA VAL A 489 -1.79 -17.93 -16.48
C VAL A 489 -1.14 -18.63 -17.67
N LEU A 490 -1.44 -18.16 -18.87
CA LEU A 490 -0.79 -18.50 -20.12
C LEU A 490 -0.08 -17.24 -20.62
N SER A 491 1.23 -17.16 -20.37
CA SER A 491 2.06 -16.00 -20.68
C SER A 491 3.03 -16.30 -21.82
N PRO A 492 2.97 -15.57 -22.95
CA PRO A 492 4.05 -15.54 -23.92
C PRO A 492 5.16 -14.63 -23.35
N SER A 493 6.40 -15.12 -23.26
CA SER A 493 7.56 -14.34 -22.78
C SER A 493 7.56 -12.89 -23.30
N ALA A 494 8.05 -11.94 -22.48
CA ALA A 494 8.00 -10.49 -22.74
C ALA A 494 8.21 -10.09 -24.21
N GLY A 495 7.28 -9.31 -24.75
CA GLY A 495 7.31 -8.80 -26.13
C GLY A 495 6.67 -9.71 -27.20
N ARG A 496 6.14 -10.88 -26.83
CA ARG A 496 5.38 -11.77 -27.72
C ARG A 496 3.86 -11.58 -27.56
N SER A 497 3.10 -11.87 -28.62
CA SER A 497 1.63 -11.90 -28.60
C SER A 497 1.13 -13.34 -28.68
N LEU A 498 0.03 -13.64 -27.98
CA LEU A 498 -0.63 -14.95 -28.03
C LEU A 498 -1.19 -15.24 -29.44
N GLY A 499 -1.69 -14.22 -30.13
CA GLY A 499 -2.39 -14.38 -31.41
C GLY A 499 -3.78 -15.00 -31.27
N GLY A 500 -4.67 -14.66 -32.23
CA GLY A 500 -6.10 -15.02 -32.13
C GLY A 500 -6.41 -16.52 -32.20
N SER A 501 -5.55 -17.34 -32.80
CA SER A 501 -5.72 -18.81 -32.84
C SER A 501 -5.51 -19.44 -31.47
N VAL A 502 -4.42 -19.06 -30.77
CA VAL A 502 -4.11 -19.55 -29.42
C VAL A 502 -5.17 -19.10 -28.43
N ILE A 503 -5.57 -17.83 -28.47
CA ILE A 503 -6.63 -17.30 -27.60
C ILE A 503 -7.93 -18.12 -27.76
N ARG A 504 -8.36 -18.39 -29.01
CA ARG A 504 -9.57 -19.19 -29.27
C ARG A 504 -9.44 -20.62 -28.76
N ALA A 505 -8.30 -21.27 -28.99
CA ALA A 505 -8.07 -22.64 -28.53
C ALA A 505 -8.05 -22.72 -26.99
N ALA A 506 -7.33 -21.81 -26.34
CA ALA A 506 -7.18 -21.75 -24.89
C ALA A 506 -8.48 -21.37 -24.15
N CYS A 507 -9.40 -20.65 -24.80
CA CYS A 507 -10.75 -20.41 -24.25
C CYS A 507 -11.64 -21.66 -24.25
N GLY A 508 -11.34 -22.65 -25.11
CA GLY A 508 -12.13 -23.89 -25.26
C GLY A 508 -11.64 -25.07 -24.43
N GLU A 509 -10.32 -25.29 -24.39
CA GLU A 509 -9.68 -26.41 -23.68
C GLU A 509 -8.48 -25.87 -22.87
N PRO A 510 -8.45 -25.99 -21.52
CA PRO A 510 -7.39 -25.43 -20.67
C PRO A 510 -6.18 -26.35 -20.45
N ASP A 511 -6.14 -27.54 -21.06
CA ASP A 511 -5.11 -28.55 -20.76
C ASP A 511 -4.15 -28.78 -21.95
N GLY A 512 -4.14 -27.85 -22.90
CA GLY A 512 -3.38 -27.94 -24.14
C GLY A 512 -1.98 -27.32 -24.06
N VAL A 513 -1.08 -27.82 -24.90
CA VAL A 513 0.14 -27.10 -25.30
C VAL A 513 -0.22 -26.26 -26.52
N TYR A 514 -0.02 -24.94 -26.45
CA TYR A 514 -0.34 -24.02 -27.54
C TYR A 514 0.92 -23.56 -28.23
N GLU A 515 0.91 -23.51 -29.55
CA GLU A 515 2.05 -23.06 -30.34
C GLU A 515 1.80 -21.66 -30.89
N LEU A 516 2.71 -20.73 -30.59
CA LEU A 516 2.75 -19.39 -31.15
C LEU A 516 3.19 -19.44 -32.62
N ALA A 517 2.96 -18.34 -33.35
CA ALA A 517 3.30 -18.24 -34.77
C ALA A 517 4.81 -18.39 -35.06
N ASP A 518 5.67 -18.15 -34.08
CA ASP A 518 7.12 -18.33 -34.16
C ASP A 518 7.59 -19.74 -33.72
N GLY A 519 6.65 -20.65 -33.45
CA GLY A 519 6.92 -22.02 -33.02
C GLY A 519 7.14 -22.19 -31.52
N ALA A 520 7.05 -21.11 -30.73
CA ALA A 520 7.18 -21.21 -29.28
C ALA A 520 5.96 -21.89 -28.66
N ARG A 521 6.20 -22.86 -27.77
CA ARG A 521 5.15 -23.60 -27.08
C ARG A 521 4.84 -22.99 -25.73
N LEU A 522 3.55 -22.88 -25.41
CA LEU A 522 3.00 -22.34 -24.18
C LEU A 522 2.12 -23.38 -23.49
N SER A 523 2.10 -23.33 -22.18
CA SER A 523 1.26 -24.17 -21.32
C SER A 523 0.81 -23.34 -20.13
N TRP A 524 -0.35 -23.68 -19.57
CA TRP A 524 -0.87 -22.99 -18.39
C TRP A 524 0.02 -23.20 -17.17
N GLN A 525 0.22 -22.14 -16.41
CA GLN A 525 1.05 -22.12 -15.20
C GLN A 525 0.25 -21.52 -14.03
N ALA A 526 0.65 -21.81 -12.79
CA ALA A 526 0.06 -21.16 -11.63
C ALA A 526 0.36 -19.66 -11.72
N CYS A 527 -0.65 -18.81 -11.52
CA CYS A 527 -0.41 -17.39 -11.45
C CYS A 527 0.38 -17.10 -10.16
N PRO A 528 1.61 -16.55 -10.24
CA PRO A 528 2.41 -16.29 -9.05
C PRO A 528 1.71 -15.27 -8.14
N ALA A 529 1.92 -15.41 -6.83
CA ALA A 529 1.54 -14.37 -5.88
C ALA A 529 2.57 -13.23 -6.00
N ALA A 530 2.23 -12.16 -6.73
CA ALA A 530 3.07 -10.97 -6.78
C ALA A 530 2.87 -10.11 -5.52
N GLU A 531 3.92 -9.42 -5.07
CA GLU A 531 3.80 -8.33 -4.08
C GLU A 531 2.79 -7.29 -4.59
N GLY A 532 1.79 -6.94 -3.77
CA GLY A 532 0.71 -6.02 -4.16
C GLY A 532 -0.53 -6.67 -4.79
N ASN A 533 -0.53 -7.99 -5.07
CA ASN A 533 -1.77 -8.71 -5.38
C ASN A 533 -2.68 -8.71 -4.15
N SER A 534 -3.86 -8.09 -4.27
CA SER A 534 -4.91 -8.30 -3.28
C SER A 534 -5.74 -9.52 -3.65
N ARG A 535 -6.74 -9.84 -2.83
CA ARG A 535 -7.75 -10.88 -3.11
C ARG A 535 -8.40 -10.76 -4.49
N GLU A 536 -8.43 -9.57 -5.09
CA GLU A 536 -9.26 -9.26 -6.27
C GLU A 536 -8.48 -8.69 -7.44
N TYR A 537 -7.24 -8.27 -7.17
CA TYR A 537 -6.33 -7.74 -8.16
C TYR A 537 -5.29 -8.80 -8.50
N VAL A 538 -5.16 -9.09 -9.79
CA VAL A 538 -4.15 -9.99 -10.34
C VAL A 538 -3.15 -9.15 -11.11
N GLY A 539 -1.97 -8.93 -10.52
CA GLY A 539 -0.84 -8.20 -11.11
C GLY A 539 -0.03 -9.07 -12.06
N PHE A 540 0.27 -8.54 -13.25
CA PHE A 540 1.13 -9.18 -14.25
C PHE A 540 1.61 -8.13 -15.28
N GLU A 541 2.69 -8.44 -16.01
CA GLU A 541 3.19 -7.61 -17.12
C GLU A 541 3.11 -8.34 -18.48
N GLY A 542 2.58 -7.67 -19.51
CA GLY A 542 2.51 -8.21 -20.87
C GLY A 542 1.20 -8.95 -21.19
N GLU A 543 1.02 -9.33 -22.47
CA GLU A 543 -0.22 -9.94 -22.97
C GLU A 543 -0.38 -11.38 -22.48
N CYS A 544 -1.27 -11.64 -21.53
CA CYS A 544 -1.51 -12.96 -20.94
C CYS A 544 -2.98 -13.35 -20.93
N LEU A 545 -3.22 -14.66 -20.99
CA LEU A 545 -4.54 -15.25 -20.74
C LEU A 545 -4.55 -15.82 -19.33
N PHE A 546 -5.66 -15.64 -18.62
CA PHE A 546 -5.88 -16.17 -17.28
C PHE A 546 -7.11 -17.05 -17.29
N THR A 547 -7.14 -18.14 -16.53
CA THR A 547 -8.35 -18.97 -16.39
C THR A 547 -8.57 -19.47 -14.97
N SER A 548 -9.84 -19.51 -14.56
CA SER A 548 -10.30 -19.98 -13.25
C SER A 548 -11.65 -20.67 -13.40
N LEU A 549 -12.01 -21.54 -12.45
CA LEU A 549 -13.35 -22.06 -12.27
C LEU A 549 -14.02 -21.34 -11.10
N VAL A 550 -15.30 -21.04 -11.30
CA VAL A 550 -16.20 -20.50 -10.29
C VAL A 550 -17.31 -21.52 -10.08
N ASP A 551 -17.25 -22.25 -8.98
CA ASP A 551 -18.34 -23.12 -8.55
C ASP A 551 -19.47 -22.29 -7.95
N SER A 552 -20.66 -22.38 -8.55
CA SER A 552 -21.85 -21.68 -8.08
C SER A 552 -22.80 -22.67 -7.40
N PRO A 553 -23.28 -22.38 -6.18
CA PRO A 553 -24.12 -23.31 -5.41
C PRO A 553 -25.51 -23.55 -6.02
N LYS A 554 -25.89 -22.72 -6.99
CA LYS A 554 -27.16 -22.78 -7.73
C LYS A 554 -27.00 -22.11 -9.09
N ALA A 555 -27.89 -22.41 -10.02
CA ALA A 555 -28.03 -21.59 -11.21
C ALA A 555 -28.55 -20.20 -10.81
N GLN A 556 -27.86 -19.14 -11.23
CA GLN A 556 -28.20 -17.76 -10.86
C GLN A 556 -27.62 -16.75 -11.85
N GLU A 557 -28.22 -15.57 -11.89
CA GLU A 557 -27.69 -14.44 -12.65
C GLU A 557 -26.63 -13.69 -11.84
N ALA A 558 -25.56 -13.29 -12.53
CA ALA A 558 -24.46 -12.53 -11.97
C ALA A 558 -24.11 -11.35 -12.88
N LYS A 559 -23.64 -10.25 -12.32
CA LYS A 559 -23.01 -9.16 -13.07
C LYS A 559 -21.49 -9.30 -13.06
N VAL A 560 -20.89 -9.00 -14.19
CA VAL A 560 -19.44 -9.03 -14.40
C VAL A 560 -18.80 -7.70 -14.02
N LEU A 561 -17.75 -7.73 -13.19
CA LEU A 561 -16.78 -6.64 -13.11
C LEU A 561 -15.39 -7.18 -13.41
N CYS A 562 -14.82 -6.78 -14.54
CA CYS A 562 -13.47 -7.07 -14.97
C CYS A 562 -12.80 -5.81 -15.52
N LEU A 563 -11.94 -5.17 -14.73
CA LEU A 563 -11.28 -3.94 -15.12
C LEU A 563 -9.84 -4.24 -15.55
N GLY A 564 -9.32 -3.49 -16.53
CA GLY A 564 -7.96 -3.66 -17.06
C GLY A 564 -7.76 -4.87 -17.97
N SER A 565 -8.76 -5.74 -18.06
CA SER A 565 -8.80 -6.80 -19.07
C SER A 565 -9.13 -6.23 -20.44
N ARG A 566 -8.53 -6.80 -21.48
CA ARG A 566 -8.93 -6.59 -22.88
C ARG A 566 -10.21 -7.33 -23.24
N ALA A 567 -10.45 -8.47 -22.61
CA ALA A 567 -11.66 -9.27 -22.77
C ALA A 567 -11.82 -10.26 -21.64
N ILE A 568 -13.07 -10.65 -21.38
CA ILE A 568 -13.41 -11.72 -20.46
C ILE A 568 -14.45 -12.65 -21.08
N TRP A 569 -14.31 -13.94 -20.80
CA TRP A 569 -15.27 -14.97 -21.19
C TRP A 569 -15.78 -15.72 -19.97
N ILE A 570 -17.08 -15.98 -19.95
CA ILE A 570 -17.74 -16.86 -18.99
C ILE A 570 -18.42 -17.98 -19.74
N ASN A 571 -18.03 -19.22 -19.43
CA ASN A 571 -18.50 -20.41 -20.12
C ASN A 571 -18.38 -20.29 -21.66
N GLY A 572 -17.28 -19.72 -22.13
CA GLY A 572 -16.98 -19.52 -23.56
C GLY A 572 -17.70 -18.35 -24.24
N ARG A 573 -18.53 -17.58 -23.52
CA ARG A 573 -19.20 -16.39 -24.05
C ARG A 573 -18.49 -15.13 -23.57
N VAL A 574 -18.22 -14.20 -24.49
CA VAL A 574 -17.69 -12.87 -24.13
C VAL A 574 -18.67 -12.21 -23.17
N ALA A 575 -18.13 -11.60 -22.13
CA ALA A 575 -18.88 -10.75 -21.21
C ALA A 575 -18.26 -9.35 -21.15
N GLU A 576 -19.12 -8.36 -20.94
CA GLU A 576 -18.75 -6.96 -20.73
C GLU A 576 -18.96 -6.56 -19.27
N ASN A 577 -18.31 -5.46 -18.85
CA ASN A 577 -18.53 -4.91 -17.52
C ASN A 577 -19.99 -4.50 -17.30
N ASP A 578 -20.50 -4.80 -16.12
CA ASP A 578 -21.89 -4.67 -15.68
C ASP A 578 -22.92 -5.48 -16.50
N GLN A 579 -22.47 -6.32 -17.44
CA GLN A 579 -23.35 -7.24 -18.14
C GLN A 579 -23.82 -8.34 -17.21
N THR A 580 -25.13 -8.62 -17.25
CA THR A 580 -25.70 -9.80 -16.60
C THR A 580 -25.36 -11.06 -17.40
N VAL A 581 -24.79 -12.05 -16.71
CA VAL A 581 -24.46 -13.38 -17.20
C VAL A 581 -25.19 -14.44 -16.39
N ALA A 582 -25.49 -15.58 -17.01
CA ALA A 582 -26.06 -16.72 -16.32
C ALA A 582 -24.95 -17.68 -15.86
N LEU A 583 -24.91 -17.95 -14.56
CA LEU A 583 -24.10 -19.01 -13.96
C LEU A 583 -24.93 -20.30 -13.90
N LYS A 584 -24.28 -21.42 -14.23
CA LYS A 584 -24.81 -22.76 -13.99
C LYS A 584 -24.57 -23.14 -12.53
N GLU A 585 -25.39 -24.03 -11.99
CA GLU A 585 -25.03 -24.73 -10.75
C GLU A 585 -23.77 -25.59 -11.00
N GLY A 586 -22.84 -25.59 -10.04
CA GLY A 586 -21.52 -26.18 -10.16
C GLY A 586 -20.52 -25.28 -10.91
N ALA A 587 -19.53 -25.89 -11.56
CA ALA A 587 -18.40 -25.18 -12.14
C ALA A 587 -18.76 -24.30 -13.36
N ASN A 588 -18.33 -23.03 -13.31
CA ASN A 588 -18.40 -22.06 -14.39
C ASN A 588 -16.99 -21.61 -14.75
N ARG A 589 -16.62 -21.67 -16.03
CA ARG A 589 -15.28 -21.28 -16.48
C ARG A 589 -15.19 -19.80 -16.73
N VAL A 590 -14.15 -19.18 -16.18
CA VAL A 590 -13.76 -17.79 -16.44
C VAL A 590 -12.43 -17.78 -17.18
N VAL A 591 -12.34 -16.97 -18.23
CA VAL A 591 -11.11 -16.71 -18.96
C VAL A 591 -10.94 -15.20 -19.11
N VAL A 592 -9.79 -14.65 -18.79
CA VAL A 592 -9.50 -13.20 -18.89
C VAL A 592 -8.28 -13.00 -19.78
N LEU A 593 -8.36 -12.10 -20.76
CA LEU A 593 -7.22 -11.63 -21.54
C LEU A 593 -6.82 -10.26 -21.01
N SER A 594 -5.55 -10.08 -20.63
CA SER A 594 -5.03 -8.80 -20.15
C SER A 594 -3.63 -8.51 -20.70
N THR A 595 -3.24 -7.23 -20.75
CA THR A 595 -1.88 -6.79 -21.09
C THR A 595 -1.12 -6.20 -19.89
N GLY A 596 -1.75 -6.23 -18.73
CA GLY A 596 -1.22 -5.78 -17.44
C GLY A 596 -2.06 -6.36 -16.30
N GLY A 597 -1.92 -5.83 -15.10
CA GLY A 597 -2.76 -6.28 -13.98
C GLY A 597 -4.24 -5.93 -14.18
N PHE A 598 -5.13 -6.79 -13.68
CA PHE A 598 -6.57 -6.63 -13.82
C PHE A 598 -7.30 -6.90 -12.50
N TYR A 599 -8.48 -6.32 -12.34
CA TYR A 599 -9.38 -6.59 -11.21
C TYR A 599 -10.57 -7.41 -11.71
N TRP A 600 -11.00 -8.41 -10.94
CA TRP A 600 -12.09 -9.31 -11.36
C TRP A 600 -13.02 -9.75 -10.21
N ARG A 601 -14.34 -9.68 -10.45
CA ARG A 601 -15.38 -10.24 -9.57
C ARG A 601 -16.72 -10.53 -10.29
N LEU A 602 -17.48 -11.48 -9.74
CA LEU A 602 -18.92 -11.69 -10.02
C LEU A 602 -19.80 -11.16 -8.89
N ARG A 603 -20.89 -10.47 -9.25
CA ARG A 603 -21.78 -9.79 -8.29
C ARG A 603 -23.24 -10.17 -8.51
N SER A 604 -24.08 -9.97 -7.50
CA SER A 604 -25.52 -10.16 -7.56
C SER A 604 -26.12 -9.20 -8.59
N ALA A 605 -26.94 -9.73 -9.50
CA ALA A 605 -27.63 -8.91 -10.49
C ALA A 605 -28.69 -7.99 -9.86
N ALA A 606 -29.22 -8.35 -8.69
CA ALA A 606 -30.32 -7.64 -8.03
C ALA A 606 -29.87 -6.35 -7.32
N ASP A 607 -28.74 -6.40 -6.62
CA ASP A 607 -28.29 -5.32 -5.73
C ASP A 607 -26.80 -4.99 -5.86
N GLY A 608 -26.08 -5.66 -6.78
CA GLY A 608 -24.65 -5.45 -7.01
C GLY A 608 -23.76 -5.98 -5.88
N ARG A 609 -24.33 -6.60 -4.83
CA ARG A 609 -23.58 -7.15 -3.70
C ARG A 609 -22.84 -8.43 -4.10
N ARG A 610 -22.02 -8.94 -3.18
CA ARG A 610 -21.38 -10.25 -3.34
C ARG A 610 -22.42 -11.36 -3.55
N LEU A 611 -22.10 -12.28 -4.45
CA LEU A 611 -22.81 -13.55 -4.55
C LEU A 611 -22.30 -14.52 -3.48
N GLU A 612 -23.17 -14.90 -2.55
CA GLU A 612 -22.84 -15.84 -1.49
C GLU A 612 -22.61 -17.26 -2.04
N GLY A 613 -21.65 -17.97 -1.44
CA GLY A 613 -21.40 -19.39 -1.71
C GLY A 613 -20.60 -19.71 -2.98
N LEU A 614 -20.15 -18.71 -3.76
CA LEU A 614 -19.22 -18.96 -4.86
C LEU A 614 -17.86 -19.46 -4.35
N ARG A 615 -17.28 -20.45 -5.03
CA ARG A 615 -15.92 -20.94 -4.77
C ARG A 615 -15.05 -20.83 -6.02
N TYR A 616 -13.83 -20.32 -5.87
CA TYR A 616 -12.88 -20.15 -6.94
C TYR A 616 -11.80 -21.24 -6.85
N SER A 617 -11.44 -21.83 -7.99
CA SER A 617 -10.35 -22.80 -8.07
C SER A 617 -9.66 -22.71 -9.44
N PRO A 618 -8.39 -23.10 -9.56
CA PRO A 618 -7.79 -23.29 -10.89
C PRO A 618 -8.59 -24.35 -11.68
N PRO A 619 -8.65 -24.28 -13.02
CA PRO A 619 -9.43 -25.20 -13.85
C PRO A 619 -8.90 -26.62 -14.00
N VAL A 620 -7.93 -26.99 -13.17
CA VAL A 620 -7.30 -28.30 -13.13
C VAL A 620 -7.19 -28.68 -11.66
N ASP A 621 -7.43 -29.95 -11.32
CA ASP A 621 -7.04 -30.49 -10.01
C ASP A 621 -5.59 -30.05 -9.76
N SER A 622 -5.36 -29.40 -8.62
CA SER A 622 -4.13 -28.70 -8.24
C SER A 622 -2.86 -29.58 -8.15
N GLU A 623 -2.88 -30.76 -8.75
CA GLU A 623 -1.83 -31.78 -8.78
C GLU A 623 -0.91 -31.68 -10.01
N ARG A 624 -1.18 -30.78 -10.98
CA ARG A 624 -0.52 -30.83 -12.31
C ARG A 624 0.30 -29.62 -12.77
N VAL A 625 0.53 -28.61 -11.95
CA VAL A 625 1.23 -27.39 -12.41
C VAL A 625 2.48 -27.12 -11.58
N VAL A 626 3.65 -27.40 -12.17
CA VAL A 626 4.98 -27.04 -11.65
C VAL A 626 5.53 -25.86 -12.46
N THR A 627 5.95 -24.79 -11.79
CA THR A 627 6.57 -23.59 -12.37
C THR A 627 7.99 -23.88 -12.84
N VAL A 628 8.35 -23.46 -14.06
CA VAL A 628 9.70 -23.63 -14.63
C VAL A 628 10.42 -22.28 -14.66
N GLY A 629 11.47 -22.11 -13.85
CA GLY A 629 12.49 -21.07 -14.08
C GLY A 629 13.49 -21.55 -15.13
N GLN A 630 13.83 -20.72 -16.13
CA GLN A 630 14.79 -21.09 -17.18
C GLN A 630 16.18 -20.51 -16.93
N ASP A 631 17.21 -21.38 -17.07
CA ASP A 631 18.48 -21.06 -17.73
C ASP A 631 19.23 -22.36 -18.13
N GLY A 632 19.67 -22.46 -19.39
CA GLY A 632 20.53 -23.57 -19.90
C GLY A 632 19.86 -24.96 -19.89
N PRO A 633 20.52 -26.07 -20.29
CA PRO A 633 19.84 -27.34 -20.60
C PRO A 633 19.08 -27.87 -19.38
N TYR A 634 17.79 -27.51 -19.35
CA TYR A 634 16.72 -27.88 -18.45
C TYR A 634 17.14 -28.15 -16.99
N ARG A 635 17.47 -27.08 -16.25
CA ARG A 635 17.65 -27.05 -14.78
C ARG A 635 16.40 -26.48 -14.09
N MET A 636 15.83 -27.19 -13.11
CA MET A 636 14.66 -26.75 -12.32
C MET A 636 14.94 -26.87 -10.83
N PHE A 637 14.28 -26.05 -10.02
CA PHE A 637 14.14 -26.31 -8.58
C PHE A 637 12.97 -27.27 -8.34
N VAL A 638 13.12 -28.18 -7.37
CA VAL A 638 11.98 -28.93 -6.84
C VAL A 638 11.35 -28.04 -5.78
N THR A 639 10.14 -27.56 -6.06
CA THR A 639 9.47 -26.53 -5.26
C THR A 639 8.40 -27.07 -4.34
N ASP A 640 8.04 -28.35 -4.41
CA ASP A 640 6.99 -28.95 -3.59
C ASP A 640 7.55 -30.06 -2.70
N TRP A 641 7.47 -29.86 -1.38
CA TRP A 641 8.00 -30.78 -0.38
C TRP A 641 6.96 -31.09 0.69
N LEU A 642 7.00 -32.32 1.22
CA LEU A 642 6.45 -32.61 2.53
C LEU A 642 7.57 -32.58 3.55
N ILE A 643 7.39 -31.78 4.59
CA ILE A 643 8.34 -31.64 5.68
C ILE A 643 7.79 -32.33 6.93
N CYS A 644 8.61 -33.15 7.58
CA CYS A 644 8.32 -33.77 8.86
C CYS A 644 9.45 -33.46 9.85
N GLY A 645 9.08 -32.86 10.98
CA GLY A 645 10.00 -32.38 12.00
C GLY A 645 9.45 -31.15 12.72
N PRO A 646 10.28 -30.42 13.48
CA PRO A 646 11.68 -30.71 13.76
C PRO A 646 11.86 -31.86 14.76
N PHE A 647 12.88 -32.69 14.53
CA PHE A 647 13.38 -33.71 15.44
C PHE A 647 14.65 -33.21 16.15
N PRO A 648 14.99 -33.75 17.34
CA PRO A 648 16.15 -33.27 18.10
C PRO A 648 17.47 -33.71 17.46
N ASN A 649 18.47 -32.85 17.42
CA ASN A 649 19.82 -33.10 16.94
C ASN A 649 20.91 -32.70 17.96
N PRO A 650 20.88 -33.26 19.19
CA PRO A 650 21.72 -32.78 20.27
C PRO A 650 23.22 -33.09 20.03
N GLY A 651 24.08 -32.30 20.65
CA GLY A 651 25.53 -32.48 20.61
C GLY A 651 26.26 -31.31 19.95
N ALA A 652 27.59 -31.39 19.91
CA ALA A 652 28.44 -30.35 19.32
C ALA A 652 29.09 -30.85 18.02
N ARG A 653 29.28 -29.95 17.05
CA ARG A 653 30.04 -30.27 15.83
C ARG A 653 31.45 -30.78 16.20
N PRO A 654 32.02 -31.72 15.44
CA PRO A 654 31.51 -32.29 14.19
C PRO A 654 30.52 -33.45 14.38
N VAL A 655 30.15 -33.79 15.63
CA VAL A 655 29.29 -34.95 15.94
C VAL A 655 27.96 -34.49 16.55
N LYS A 656 26.98 -34.26 15.68
CA LYS A 656 25.59 -34.10 16.07
C LYS A 656 24.94 -35.48 16.18
N GLN A 657 24.46 -35.85 17.37
CA GLN A 657 24.02 -37.22 17.67
C GLN A 657 22.75 -37.60 16.90
N GLY A 658 21.84 -36.65 16.70
CA GLY A 658 20.60 -36.91 15.97
C GLY A 658 20.80 -37.15 14.48
N PHE A 659 21.87 -36.66 13.88
CA PHE A 659 22.16 -36.86 12.47
C PHE A 659 22.19 -38.35 12.08
N ASP A 660 22.63 -39.22 13.00
CA ASP A 660 22.73 -40.67 12.80
C ASP A 660 21.57 -41.49 13.40
N VAL A 661 20.58 -40.82 14.02
CA VAL A 661 19.35 -41.46 14.49
C VAL A 661 18.32 -41.53 13.36
N ASP A 662 17.74 -42.70 13.13
CA ASP A 662 16.59 -42.87 12.25
C ASP A 662 15.30 -42.56 13.03
N TYR A 663 14.74 -41.37 12.83
CA TYR A 663 13.50 -40.95 13.49
C TYR A 663 12.23 -41.51 12.83
N LEU A 664 12.37 -42.12 11.65
CA LEU A 664 11.27 -42.62 10.84
C LEU A 664 11.06 -44.14 11.02
N VAL A 665 11.73 -44.76 12.01
CA VAL A 665 11.65 -46.21 12.29
C VAL A 665 10.22 -46.74 12.43
N ALA A 666 9.31 -45.93 13.00
CA ALA A 666 7.90 -46.30 13.15
C ALA A 666 7.15 -46.39 11.81
N ALA A 667 7.67 -45.76 10.75
CA ALA A 667 7.17 -45.82 9.37
C ALA A 667 8.11 -46.63 8.45
N GLY A 668 8.89 -47.56 9.01
CA GLY A 668 9.77 -48.44 8.25
C GLY A 668 11.23 -47.96 8.10
N GLY A 669 11.54 -46.76 8.59
CA GLY A 669 12.90 -46.17 8.61
C GLY A 669 13.23 -45.29 7.40
N GLU A 670 14.34 -44.56 7.47
CA GLU A 670 14.83 -43.65 6.41
C GLU A 670 14.96 -44.36 5.04
N ALA A 671 15.22 -45.67 5.06
CA ALA A 671 15.37 -46.50 3.87
C ALA A 671 14.06 -47.17 3.38
N LYS A 672 12.89 -46.84 3.91
CA LYS A 672 11.61 -47.42 3.44
C LYS A 672 10.42 -46.46 3.50
N VAL A 673 10.54 -45.36 4.24
CA VAL A 673 9.46 -44.38 4.35
C VAL A 673 9.11 -43.78 2.99
N GLU A 674 7.82 -43.54 2.80
CA GLU A 674 7.26 -42.72 1.74
C GLU A 674 6.55 -41.55 2.40
N ALA A 675 6.86 -40.32 2.02
CA ALA A 675 6.25 -39.15 2.63
C ALA A 675 4.83 -38.94 2.08
N ASN A 676 3.82 -39.07 2.94
CA ASN A 676 2.41 -38.88 2.58
C ASN A 676 1.79 -37.73 3.36
N ALA A 677 1.04 -36.86 2.68
CA ALA A 677 0.45 -35.67 3.29
C ALA A 677 -0.56 -36.07 4.37
N GLY A 678 -0.46 -35.48 5.57
CA GLY A 678 -1.34 -35.79 6.69
C GLY A 678 -1.01 -37.08 7.45
N GLU A 679 -0.09 -37.92 6.96
CA GLU A 679 0.46 -39.03 7.73
C GLU A 679 1.28 -38.50 8.91
N ARG A 680 1.23 -39.21 10.03
CA ARG A 680 1.94 -38.86 11.26
C ARG A 680 2.94 -39.91 11.65
N ILE A 681 4.18 -39.50 11.84
CA ILE A 681 5.26 -40.31 12.37
C ILE A 681 5.23 -40.23 13.90
N THR A 682 5.21 -41.37 14.57
CA THR A 682 5.33 -41.42 16.03
C THR A 682 6.77 -41.67 16.41
N TRP A 683 7.35 -40.78 17.20
CA TRP A 683 8.69 -40.92 17.76
C TRP A 683 8.71 -40.38 19.20
N ASN A 684 9.20 -41.18 20.15
CA ASN A 684 9.16 -40.88 21.59
C ASN A 684 7.81 -40.35 22.08
N GLU A 685 6.73 -41.09 21.77
CA GLU A 685 5.33 -40.77 22.14
C GLU A 685 4.76 -39.46 21.54
N LYS A 686 5.58 -38.68 20.81
CA LYS A 686 5.15 -37.50 20.06
C LYS A 686 4.82 -37.85 18.62
N GLN A 687 3.81 -37.19 18.06
CA GLN A 687 3.44 -37.29 16.66
C GLN A 687 3.98 -36.10 15.86
N TYR A 688 4.55 -36.41 14.70
CA TYR A 688 5.10 -35.45 13.74
C TYR A 688 4.36 -35.62 12.42
N GLY A 689 3.66 -34.59 11.97
CA GLY A 689 2.90 -34.63 10.72
C GLY A 689 3.73 -34.17 9.53
N TRP A 690 3.58 -34.84 8.39
CA TRP A 690 4.07 -34.34 7.12
C TRP A 690 3.25 -33.13 6.68
N THR A 691 3.92 -31.97 6.56
CA THR A 691 3.30 -30.68 6.20
C THR A 691 3.86 -30.21 4.86
N ARG A 692 2.99 -29.74 3.97
CA ARG A 692 3.42 -29.22 2.67
C ARG A 692 4.16 -27.89 2.85
N LEU A 693 5.31 -27.76 2.20
CA LEU A 693 6.08 -26.52 2.14
C LEU A 693 6.62 -26.32 0.72
N GLY A 694 6.44 -25.09 0.23
CA GLY A 694 6.94 -24.68 -1.06
C GLY A 694 8.36 -24.09 -0.99
N ALA A 695 9.10 -24.12 -2.09
CA ALA A 695 10.25 -23.23 -2.26
C ALA A 695 9.79 -21.82 -2.68
N ASP A 696 10.59 -20.81 -2.34
CA ASP A 696 10.40 -19.43 -2.82
C ASP A 696 10.81 -19.25 -4.30
N GLU A 697 10.71 -18.03 -4.80
CA GLU A 697 11.06 -17.67 -6.18
C GLU A 697 12.54 -17.86 -6.54
N HIS A 698 13.42 -18.02 -5.54
CA HIS A 698 14.84 -18.31 -5.71
C HIS A 698 15.16 -19.80 -5.52
N GLY A 699 14.15 -20.63 -5.26
CA GLY A 699 14.29 -22.07 -5.06
C GLY A 699 14.70 -22.48 -3.66
N SER A 700 14.65 -21.56 -2.69
CA SER A 700 14.94 -21.82 -1.27
C SER A 700 13.71 -22.39 -0.58
N VAL A 701 13.85 -23.53 0.08
CA VAL A 701 12.82 -24.07 0.98
C VAL A 701 13.11 -23.57 2.38
N ASP A 702 12.41 -22.51 2.81
CA ASP A 702 12.60 -21.89 4.12
C ASP A 702 11.90 -22.68 5.24
N LEU A 703 12.70 -23.40 6.02
CA LEU A 703 12.22 -24.20 7.14
C LEU A 703 11.91 -23.34 8.37
N MET A 704 12.45 -22.11 8.46
CA MET A 704 12.13 -21.18 9.55
C MET A 704 10.66 -20.74 9.50
N GLY A 705 10.06 -20.78 8.31
CA GLY A 705 8.65 -20.47 8.09
C GLY A 705 7.66 -21.47 8.70
N LEU A 706 8.11 -22.67 9.08
CA LEU A 706 7.24 -23.75 9.56
C LEU A 706 6.80 -23.54 11.00
N GLU A 707 5.49 -23.60 11.28
CA GLU A 707 4.92 -23.41 12.62
C GLU A 707 5.60 -24.27 13.72
N PRO A 708 5.90 -25.58 13.51
CA PRO A 708 6.62 -26.36 14.52
C PRO A 708 8.05 -25.88 14.81
N ILE A 709 8.66 -25.14 13.89
CA ILE A 709 10.01 -24.56 14.01
C ILE A 709 9.93 -23.16 14.63
N LYS A 710 8.97 -22.32 14.22
CA LYS A 710 8.69 -21.01 14.85
C LYS A 710 8.33 -21.10 16.32
N ALA A 711 7.69 -22.21 16.72
CA ALA A 711 7.34 -22.48 18.11
C ALA A 711 8.57 -22.78 19.01
N LEU A 712 9.76 -22.96 18.43
CA LEU A 712 11.01 -23.10 19.18
C LEU A 712 11.58 -21.69 19.43
N GLU A 713 11.88 -21.38 20.70
CA GLU A 713 12.51 -20.12 21.10
C GLU A 713 13.86 -19.91 20.38
N PHE A 714 14.58 -21.01 20.10
CA PHE A 714 15.75 -21.08 19.23
C PHE A 714 15.73 -22.41 18.45
N PRO A 715 15.53 -22.43 17.12
CA PRO A 715 15.51 -23.66 16.32
C PRO A 715 16.94 -24.19 16.04
N ASN A 716 17.74 -24.29 17.10
CA ASN A 716 19.09 -24.82 17.08
C ASN A 716 19.06 -26.31 17.41
N ASP A 717 20.08 -27.05 16.99
CA ASP A 717 20.21 -28.49 17.29
C ASP A 717 18.97 -29.29 16.89
N VAL A 718 18.44 -29.05 15.69
CA VAL A 718 17.28 -29.76 15.15
C VAL A 718 17.55 -30.34 13.77
N LEU A 719 16.65 -31.20 13.31
CA LEU A 719 16.67 -31.77 11.98
C LEU A 719 15.25 -31.97 11.44
N VAL A 720 15.10 -31.92 10.13
CA VAL A 720 13.84 -32.21 9.44
C VAL A 720 14.08 -33.26 8.36
N TYR A 721 13.00 -33.95 8.00
CA TYR A 721 12.92 -34.72 6.77
C TYR A 721 12.07 -33.97 5.76
N ALA A 722 12.53 -33.92 4.52
CA ALA A 722 11.82 -33.39 3.36
C ALA A 722 11.65 -34.52 2.33
N GLY A 723 10.42 -34.83 1.95
CA GLY A 723 10.09 -35.88 0.99
C GLY A 723 9.36 -35.34 -0.25
N CYS A 724 9.68 -35.91 -1.41
CA CYS A 724 8.98 -35.66 -2.68
C CYS A 724 9.10 -36.86 -3.63
N VAL A 725 8.34 -36.86 -4.73
CA VAL A 725 8.39 -37.89 -5.78
C VAL A 725 8.73 -37.28 -7.13
N ILE A 726 9.74 -37.84 -7.80
CA ILE A 726 10.14 -37.47 -9.15
C ILE A 726 9.71 -38.57 -10.11
N ARG A 727 8.73 -38.29 -10.96
CA ARG A 727 8.30 -39.16 -12.06
C ARG A 727 9.19 -38.94 -13.29
N SER A 728 9.78 -40.00 -13.80
CA SER A 728 10.58 -39.97 -15.02
C SER A 728 9.90 -40.79 -16.11
N LYS A 729 9.64 -40.23 -17.29
CA LYS A 729 8.97 -40.93 -18.41
C LYS A 729 9.78 -42.06 -19.02
N ARG A 730 11.07 -42.13 -18.68
CA ARG A 730 12.02 -43.17 -19.10
C ARG A 730 13.12 -43.28 -18.05
N ALA A 731 13.82 -44.39 -18.01
CA ALA A 731 15.04 -44.47 -17.22
C ALA A 731 16.08 -43.49 -17.80
N GLN A 732 16.64 -42.60 -16.97
CA GLN A 732 17.63 -41.61 -17.42
C GLN A 732 18.50 -41.10 -16.28
N THR A 733 19.71 -40.68 -16.61
CA THR A 733 20.62 -40.01 -15.68
C THR A 733 20.35 -38.51 -15.68
N VAL A 734 20.12 -37.95 -14.49
CA VAL A 734 19.94 -36.53 -14.22
C VAL A 734 21.09 -36.03 -13.33
N ARG A 735 21.29 -34.71 -13.26
CA ARG A 735 22.13 -34.11 -12.22
C ARG A 735 21.23 -33.55 -11.12
N ILE A 736 21.55 -33.89 -9.88
CA ILE A 736 20.96 -33.30 -8.69
C ILE A 736 21.94 -32.26 -8.16
N GLY A 737 21.47 -31.05 -7.91
CA GLY A 737 22.18 -30.02 -7.14
C GLY A 737 21.53 -29.86 -5.77
N ILE A 738 22.33 -29.88 -4.69
CA ILE A 738 21.85 -29.66 -3.32
C ILE A 738 22.61 -28.49 -2.71
N GLY A 739 21.85 -27.63 -2.05
CA GLY A 739 22.33 -26.65 -1.09
C GLY A 739 21.71 -26.92 0.26
N SER A 740 22.48 -26.88 1.33
CA SER A 740 21.96 -27.14 2.68
C SER A 740 22.61 -26.19 3.67
N ASP A 741 21.85 -25.75 4.67
CA ASP A 741 22.39 -24.90 5.72
C ASP A 741 23.55 -25.60 6.41
N ASP A 742 23.30 -26.73 7.07
CA ASP A 742 24.38 -27.58 7.54
C ASP A 742 24.51 -28.88 6.72
N GLY A 743 24.42 -30.03 7.36
CA GLY A 743 24.58 -31.35 6.76
C GLY A 743 23.27 -31.91 6.23
N TYR A 744 23.39 -32.89 5.33
CA TYR A 744 22.23 -33.63 4.83
C TYR A 744 22.51 -35.12 4.57
N LYS A 745 21.43 -35.90 4.53
CA LYS A 745 21.42 -37.25 3.94
C LYS A 745 20.37 -37.29 2.82
N LEU A 746 20.78 -37.75 1.64
CA LEU A 746 19.90 -37.93 0.50
C LEU A 746 19.66 -39.41 0.24
N TYR A 747 18.40 -39.80 0.22
CA TYR A 747 17.94 -41.09 -0.27
C TYR A 747 17.15 -40.90 -1.56
N VAL A 748 17.40 -41.77 -2.54
CA VAL A 748 16.62 -41.85 -3.79
C VAL A 748 16.24 -43.30 -4.01
N ASN A 749 14.95 -43.57 -4.23
CA ASN A 749 14.42 -44.93 -4.35
C ASN A 749 14.84 -45.84 -3.18
N HIS A 750 14.77 -45.30 -1.96
CA HIS A 750 15.10 -46.01 -0.72
C HIS A 750 16.58 -46.39 -0.55
N GLU A 751 17.45 -45.95 -1.46
CA GLU A 751 18.90 -46.15 -1.37
C GLU A 751 19.57 -44.86 -0.90
N LEU A 752 20.49 -44.96 0.06
CA LEU A 752 21.29 -43.82 0.52
C LEU A 752 22.27 -43.43 -0.58
N VAL A 753 22.02 -42.30 -1.23
CA VAL A 753 22.84 -41.81 -2.35
C VAL A 753 24.00 -40.96 -1.86
N ARG A 754 23.76 -40.09 -0.86
CA ARG A 754 24.78 -39.16 -0.38
C ARG A 754 24.60 -38.78 1.08
N VAL A 755 25.72 -38.54 1.75
CA VAL A 755 25.80 -37.97 3.09
C VAL A 755 26.81 -36.84 3.06
N GLU A 756 26.42 -35.67 3.55
CA GLU A 756 27.32 -34.53 3.73
C GLU A 756 27.22 -34.03 5.17
N ARG A 757 28.38 -33.77 5.79
CA ARG A 757 28.45 -33.23 7.15
C ARG A 757 29.19 -31.90 7.08
N ALA A 758 28.43 -30.85 6.82
CA ALA A 758 28.95 -29.50 6.76
C ALA A 758 28.52 -28.68 7.99
N PHE A 759 29.16 -27.53 8.14
CA PHE A 759 28.73 -26.46 9.03
C PHE A 759 28.83 -25.16 8.22
N ARG A 760 27.72 -24.69 7.67
CA ARG A 760 27.70 -23.61 6.65
C ARG A 760 26.33 -22.92 6.60
N GLY A 761 26.12 -22.08 5.58
CA GLY A 761 24.81 -21.58 5.20
C GLY A 761 24.37 -22.17 3.86
N ALA A 762 23.07 -22.26 3.62
CA ALA A 762 22.55 -22.89 2.40
C ALA A 762 22.79 -22.01 1.17
N GLN A 763 23.35 -22.58 0.11
CA GLN A 763 23.45 -21.95 -1.21
C GLN A 763 23.12 -22.96 -2.31
N PRO A 764 22.48 -22.56 -3.43
CA PRO A 764 22.19 -23.47 -4.53
C PRO A 764 23.44 -24.19 -5.05
N ASP A 765 23.29 -25.48 -5.39
CA ASP A 765 24.31 -26.29 -6.08
C ASP A 765 25.67 -26.39 -5.38
N GLN A 766 25.70 -26.27 -4.05
CA GLN A 766 26.92 -26.52 -3.26
C GLN A 766 27.50 -27.93 -3.55
N GLU A 767 26.63 -28.92 -3.72
CA GLU A 767 26.98 -30.22 -4.27
C GLU A 767 26.18 -30.52 -5.53
N VAL A 768 26.86 -30.89 -6.62
CA VAL A 768 26.23 -31.35 -7.87
C VAL A 768 26.76 -32.72 -8.24
N PHE A 769 25.87 -33.67 -8.50
CA PHE A 769 26.24 -35.05 -8.85
C PHE A 769 25.16 -35.73 -9.69
N ALA A 770 25.56 -36.79 -10.39
CA ALA A 770 24.65 -37.54 -11.26
C ALA A 770 23.90 -38.63 -10.47
N VAL A 771 22.61 -38.78 -10.75
CA VAL A 771 21.75 -39.86 -10.23
C VAL A 771 20.93 -40.46 -11.37
N THR A 772 20.76 -41.78 -11.35
CA THR A 772 19.94 -42.48 -12.34
C THR A 772 18.52 -42.66 -11.81
N LEU A 773 17.55 -42.06 -12.50
CA LEU A 773 16.14 -42.26 -12.24
C LEU A 773 15.62 -43.46 -13.03
N ARG A 774 14.74 -44.23 -12.41
CA ARG A 774 13.96 -45.31 -13.05
C ARG A 774 12.80 -44.68 -13.84
N GLU A 775 12.32 -45.39 -14.86
CA GLU A 775 11.04 -45.05 -15.48
C GLU A 775 9.91 -45.18 -14.46
N GLY A 776 8.98 -44.23 -14.44
CA GLY A 776 7.94 -44.10 -13.40
C GLY A 776 8.41 -43.26 -12.21
N ASP A 777 7.84 -43.53 -11.04
CA ASP A 777 8.03 -42.73 -9.83
C ASP A 777 9.35 -43.04 -9.14
N ASN A 778 10.03 -41.98 -8.69
CA ASN A 778 11.27 -42.06 -7.93
C ASN A 778 11.10 -41.31 -6.60
N VAL A 779 11.14 -42.02 -5.49
CA VAL A 779 10.95 -41.43 -4.15
C VAL A 779 12.25 -40.74 -3.72
N VAL A 780 12.15 -39.50 -3.27
CA VAL A 780 13.27 -38.73 -2.71
C VAL A 780 12.99 -38.40 -1.26
N LEU A 781 13.97 -38.66 -0.40
CA LEU A 781 13.96 -38.24 0.99
C LEU A 781 15.26 -37.52 1.31
N LEU A 782 15.15 -36.30 1.81
CA LEU A 782 16.26 -35.49 2.27
C LEU A 782 16.13 -35.30 3.79
N LYS A 783 17.18 -35.62 4.54
CA LYS A 783 17.31 -35.24 5.95
C LYS A 783 18.22 -34.03 6.02
N ILE A 784 17.77 -32.92 6.62
CA ILE A 784 18.55 -31.69 6.73
C ILE A 784 18.74 -31.38 8.21
N ASP A 785 19.96 -31.15 8.66
CA ASP A 785 20.22 -30.75 10.04
C ASP A 785 20.52 -29.26 10.19
N GLN A 786 20.35 -28.76 11.42
CA GLN A 786 20.61 -27.39 11.83
C GLN A 786 21.36 -27.37 13.16
N ASP A 787 22.43 -26.58 13.21
CA ASP A 787 23.16 -26.14 14.38
C ASP A 787 22.60 -24.79 14.89
N PHE A 788 22.75 -23.69 14.13
CA PHE A 788 22.17 -22.38 14.43
C PHE A 788 22.09 -21.46 13.21
N GLY A 789 21.14 -20.51 13.22
CA GLY A 789 21.06 -19.45 12.20
C GLY A 789 19.80 -19.55 11.32
N GLN A 790 19.93 -19.16 10.06
CA GLN A 790 18.87 -19.35 9.05
C GLN A 790 18.70 -20.84 8.79
N TYR A 791 17.51 -21.35 8.46
CA TYR A 791 17.34 -22.79 8.23
C TYR A 791 16.59 -23.06 6.94
N ASN A 792 17.31 -23.49 5.91
CA ASN A 792 16.77 -23.73 4.58
C ASN A 792 17.59 -24.75 3.79
N PHE A 793 17.05 -25.17 2.64
CA PHE A 793 17.78 -25.96 1.67
C PHE A 793 17.35 -25.64 0.23
N PHE A 794 18.19 -26.04 -0.72
CA PHE A 794 17.95 -25.94 -2.16
C PHE A 794 18.08 -27.32 -2.78
N PHE A 795 17.23 -27.63 -3.77
CA PHE A 795 17.30 -28.87 -4.51
C PHE A 795 16.97 -28.64 -5.98
N THR A 796 17.93 -28.93 -6.86
CA THR A 796 17.79 -28.75 -8.30
C THR A 796 17.88 -30.07 -9.05
N LEU A 797 17.16 -30.15 -10.17
CA LEU A 797 17.25 -31.24 -11.14
C LEU A 797 17.64 -30.65 -12.48
N THR A 798 18.73 -31.17 -13.07
CA THR A 798 19.16 -30.81 -14.42
C THR A 798 19.09 -32.04 -15.32
N SER A 799 18.38 -31.91 -16.44
CA SER A 799 18.15 -32.99 -17.42
C SER A 799 18.49 -32.54 -18.85
N PRO A 800 18.86 -33.45 -19.76
CA PRO A 800 18.98 -33.11 -21.18
C PRO A 800 17.63 -32.77 -21.85
N THR A 801 16.49 -33.19 -21.29
CA THR A 801 15.13 -32.89 -21.80
C THR A 801 14.10 -32.86 -20.65
N PHE A 802 13.39 -31.74 -20.44
CA PHE A 802 12.34 -31.66 -19.41
C PHE A 802 11.09 -32.47 -19.70
N GLU A 803 10.70 -32.69 -20.97
CA GLU A 803 9.50 -33.46 -21.31
C GLU A 803 9.46 -34.86 -20.68
N ALA A 804 10.62 -35.39 -20.28
CA ALA A 804 10.80 -36.70 -19.68
C ALA A 804 10.85 -36.70 -18.13
N LEU A 805 10.76 -35.55 -17.46
CA LEU A 805 10.69 -35.43 -16.01
C LEU A 805 9.42 -34.68 -15.59
N GLU A 806 8.65 -35.30 -14.71
CA GLU A 806 7.49 -34.73 -14.03
C GLU A 806 7.78 -34.85 -12.53
N VAL A 807 7.65 -33.79 -11.75
CA VAL A 807 7.61 -33.94 -10.28
C VAL A 807 6.15 -34.19 -9.95
N ALA A 808 5.83 -35.43 -9.56
CA ALA A 808 4.48 -35.77 -9.14
C ALA A 808 4.36 -35.39 -7.67
N GLY A 809 3.52 -34.40 -7.36
CA GLY A 809 2.96 -34.32 -6.02
C GLY A 809 2.25 -35.65 -5.72
N PHE A 810 2.58 -36.23 -4.57
CA PHE A 810 2.07 -37.44 -3.89
C PHE A 810 1.11 -38.37 -4.64
N LEU A 811 1.41 -39.68 -4.59
CA LEU A 811 0.47 -40.72 -5.00
C LEU A 811 -0.84 -40.58 -4.19
N PRO A 812 -2.01 -40.43 -4.84
CA PRO A 812 -3.28 -40.56 -4.16
C PRO A 812 -3.48 -42.05 -3.84
N GLY A 813 -3.57 -42.41 -2.57
CA GLY A 813 -3.82 -43.80 -2.20
C GLY A 813 -4.02 -44.10 -0.73
N LEU A 814 -5.21 -43.80 -0.20
CA LEU A 814 -6.18 -44.83 0.24
C LEU A 814 -7.57 -44.23 0.52
#